data_AF-A0A0N1J1C0-F1
#
_entry.id   AF-A0A0N1J1C0-F1
#
_cell.length_a   1.000
_cell.length_b   1.000
_cell.length_c   1.000
_cell.angle_alpha   90.00
_cell.angle_beta   90.00
_cell.angle_gamma   90.00
#
_symmetry.space_group_name_H-M   'P 1'
#
loop_
_entity.id
_entity.type
_entity.pdbx_description
1 polymer ?
#
loop_
_entity_poly.entity_id
_entity_poly.type
_entity_poly.pdbx_seq_one_letter_code
_entity_poly.pdbx_strand_id
1 'polypeptide(L)'
;MMDSQKIIYAIQSMLPDSDALKEFQQDCLKNEEIIDSLLSLAKKNEIIKTKNLDALDEFIKTNRLDFIKDTETKQLPDSFADLIDQTEYFLGVKNASLLINEIDALVDQFNIQLKIIHRSKFSVIKKSPETTPGKRNTLRALAFWIGYNRSHLVEAYNYNKLLLLCQNQKESRKEIEVCRVLLSLFSRGDEPSVKMMDDLKSQVYSFINKKIDAQAMKVVKSDAVSSCNVHFYKLKASISPASYSQYINNAIQLAYQIAIQWFLSPHGSKQVFLSIGIAAGEEKYFNPHLKAIVEKKLPDDPVIRLTEYTRQCILMNEIRVITSDQPVTVEISNGEIINIWWISGLWNTIYWDFVPDLLDNSLLQSHKKLINLLWSPEIEETETETETESETESESESDKKEQNTIQLIFKHPHNTLLGLEIAKTLYYRQKFFEANEIIRIILSRDPKNLIARSLRMDIYCNQGIISNTYSKSYMYFRRAEEESSYIDEYCSIKDEDYYCECGLVKLAHALTIFRLLRHNNGVYENLDEKLSKINVFTLLKESEFYFEKGLTCSPSGTRSIYLLLCTRSFRRLISKNGIYFENPDVMLTDPYDIFKETGKELFHLAGWIRDDLSPDQKFSFFHQMADKAIQLHRHSNFLRSFIPNTLFCYAVFIWDFCPAITPEIAIKIIKWLYESRKASEELWAQDLSIFSITRFNGEIMKADIFTQHINKIINQIETMLDESEILKSKKNYQKWITNSQLFELKLCLVNI
;
A
#
# COMPACT_ATOMS: atom_id res chain seq x y z
N MET A 1 45.84 -24.61 -17.99
CA MET A 1 46.01 -23.23 -17.48
C MET A 1 44.76 -22.68 -16.79
N MET A 2 43.52 -22.94 -17.25
CA MET A 2 42.30 -22.42 -16.60
C MET A 2 41.97 -23.02 -15.21
N ASP A 3 42.35 -24.26 -14.91
CA ASP A 3 42.05 -24.88 -13.59
C ASP A 3 42.96 -24.40 -12.45
N SER A 4 44.23 -24.11 -12.73
CA SER A 4 45.19 -23.67 -11.69
C SER A 4 44.78 -22.34 -11.04
N GLN A 5 44.23 -21.40 -11.83
CA GLN A 5 43.75 -20.12 -11.32
C GLN A 5 42.52 -20.26 -10.41
N LYS A 6 41.62 -21.21 -10.72
CA LYS A 6 40.44 -21.48 -9.87
C LYS A 6 40.84 -22.08 -8.53
N ILE A 7 41.86 -22.94 -8.52
CA ILE A 7 42.39 -23.55 -7.29
C ILE A 7 43.08 -22.49 -6.43
N ILE A 8 43.80 -21.53 -7.05
CA ILE A 8 44.36 -20.38 -6.34
C ILE A 8 43.25 -19.59 -5.62
N TYR A 9 42.16 -19.23 -6.31
CA TYR A 9 41.02 -18.54 -5.68
C TYR A 9 40.33 -19.39 -4.62
N ALA A 10 40.22 -20.71 -4.80
CA ALA A 10 39.65 -21.62 -3.82
C ALA A 10 40.46 -21.64 -2.51
N ILE A 11 41.80 -21.75 -2.61
CA ILE A 11 42.70 -21.72 -1.45
C ILE A 11 42.68 -20.35 -0.77
N GLN A 12 42.72 -19.25 -1.53
CA GLN A 12 42.65 -17.89 -0.98
C GLN A 12 41.31 -17.59 -0.32
N SER A 13 40.20 -18.08 -0.87
CA SER A 13 38.87 -17.91 -0.27
C SER A 13 38.76 -18.70 1.05
N MET A 14 39.30 -19.92 1.08
CA MET A 14 39.32 -20.78 2.25
C MET A 14 40.26 -20.26 3.36
N LEU A 15 41.43 -19.72 2.98
CA LEU A 15 42.49 -19.25 3.86
C LEU A 15 42.92 -17.83 3.43
N PRO A 16 42.09 -16.81 3.72
CA PRO A 16 42.30 -15.44 3.22
C PRO A 16 43.50 -14.71 3.82
N ASP A 17 43.98 -15.15 4.99
CA ASP A 17 45.15 -14.59 5.66
C ASP A 17 45.86 -15.62 6.55
N SER A 18 47.04 -15.25 7.06
CA SER A 18 47.85 -16.09 7.94
C SER A 18 47.14 -16.44 9.25
N ASP A 19 46.19 -15.64 9.72
CA ASP A 19 45.46 -15.93 10.96
C ASP A 19 44.41 -17.01 10.72
N ALA A 20 43.72 -17.00 9.58
CA ALA A 20 42.85 -18.08 9.13
C ALA A 20 43.62 -19.41 8.94
N LEU A 21 44.88 -19.35 8.46
CA LEU A 21 45.77 -20.52 8.37
C LEU A 21 46.15 -21.07 9.74
N LYS A 22 46.53 -20.21 10.70
CA LYS A 22 46.83 -20.64 12.08
C LYS A 22 45.60 -21.26 12.76
N GLU A 23 44.42 -20.66 12.58
CA GLU A 23 43.17 -21.22 13.13
C GLU A 23 42.85 -22.57 12.47
N PHE A 24 43.09 -22.72 11.17
CA PHE A 24 42.91 -23.98 10.46
C PHE A 24 43.86 -25.07 10.97
N GLN A 25 45.12 -24.73 11.25
CA GLN A 25 46.08 -25.66 11.87
C GLN A 25 45.59 -26.11 13.25
N GLN A 26 45.15 -25.16 14.09
CA GLN A 26 44.62 -25.47 15.43
C GLN A 26 43.37 -26.37 15.36
N ASP A 27 42.47 -26.11 14.41
CA ASP A 27 41.26 -26.90 14.20
C ASP A 27 41.54 -28.33 13.74
N CYS A 28 42.67 -28.55 13.09
CA CYS A 28 43.06 -29.83 12.50
C CYS A 28 44.17 -30.55 13.29
N LEU A 29 44.57 -30.07 14.48
CA LEU A 29 45.63 -30.69 15.31
C LEU A 29 45.41 -32.18 15.63
N LYS A 30 44.15 -32.63 15.64
CA LYS A 30 43.79 -34.04 15.90
C LYS A 30 43.60 -34.87 14.62
N ASN A 31 43.79 -34.26 13.45
CA ASN A 31 43.54 -34.89 12.15
C ASN A 31 44.48 -34.31 11.07
N GLU A 32 45.76 -34.68 11.17
CA GLU A 32 46.84 -34.17 10.30
C GLU A 32 46.61 -34.49 8.81
N GLU A 33 45.82 -35.52 8.50
CA GLU A 33 45.43 -35.89 7.14
C GLU A 33 44.71 -34.75 6.39
N ILE A 34 43.99 -33.87 7.10
CA ILE A 34 43.32 -32.71 6.49
C ILE A 34 44.34 -31.71 5.97
N ILE A 35 45.35 -31.38 6.78
CA ILE A 35 46.43 -30.46 6.41
C ILE A 35 47.24 -31.07 5.27
N ASP A 36 47.56 -32.36 5.37
CA ASP A 36 48.33 -33.08 4.35
C ASP A 36 47.61 -33.11 2.99
N SER A 37 46.29 -33.27 2.98
CA SER A 37 45.48 -33.25 1.76
C SER A 37 45.50 -31.88 1.07
N LEU A 38 45.42 -30.79 1.83
CA LEU A 38 45.48 -29.42 1.28
C LEU A 38 46.88 -29.08 0.76
N LEU A 39 47.94 -29.46 1.49
CA LEU A 39 49.32 -29.27 1.05
C LEU A 39 49.65 -30.12 -0.19
N SER A 40 49.09 -31.33 -0.28
CA SER A 40 49.19 -32.18 -1.47
C SER A 40 48.53 -31.54 -2.68
N LEU A 41 47.34 -30.96 -2.50
CA LEU A 41 46.63 -30.22 -3.54
C LEU A 41 47.44 -29.01 -4.01
N ALA A 42 47.96 -28.20 -3.07
CA ALA A 42 48.74 -27.01 -3.38
C ALA A 42 50.05 -27.35 -4.11
N LYS A 43 50.77 -28.40 -3.69
CA LYS A 43 51.98 -28.85 -4.37
C LYS A 43 51.70 -29.47 -5.74
N LYS A 44 50.64 -30.28 -5.87
CA LYS A 44 50.25 -30.92 -7.15
C LYS A 44 49.91 -29.89 -8.22
N ASN A 45 49.36 -28.74 -7.82
CA ASN A 45 48.99 -27.64 -8.73
C ASN A 45 50.06 -26.55 -8.81
N GLU A 46 51.29 -26.80 -8.34
CA GLU A 46 52.44 -25.89 -8.40
C GLU A 46 52.22 -24.54 -7.70
N ILE A 47 51.28 -24.48 -6.75
CA ILE A 47 50.97 -23.28 -5.95
C ILE A 47 52.07 -23.04 -4.91
N ILE A 48 52.63 -24.12 -4.35
CA ILE A 48 53.76 -24.11 -3.42
C ILE A 48 54.88 -25.03 -3.94
N LYS A 49 56.13 -24.62 -3.74
CA LYS A 49 57.31 -25.38 -4.16
C LYS A 49 57.60 -26.58 -3.26
N THR A 50 57.39 -26.40 -1.95
CA THR A 50 57.61 -27.42 -0.91
C THR A 50 56.30 -27.76 -0.21
N LYS A 51 56.08 -29.05 0.08
CA LYS A 51 54.87 -29.54 0.79
C LYS A 51 55.02 -29.29 2.30
N ASN A 52 54.93 -28.04 2.72
CA ASN A 52 54.96 -27.65 4.13
C ASN A 52 54.10 -26.40 4.37
N LEU A 53 53.76 -26.15 5.64
CA LEU A 53 52.91 -25.03 6.04
C LEU A 53 53.58 -23.67 5.82
N ASP A 54 54.91 -23.59 5.93
CA ASP A 54 55.65 -22.35 5.74
C ASP A 54 55.54 -21.84 4.29
N ALA A 55 55.64 -22.74 3.30
CA ALA A 55 55.48 -22.38 1.90
C ALA A 55 54.03 -21.99 1.56
N LEU A 56 53.03 -22.55 2.26
CA LEU A 56 51.64 -22.15 2.11
C LEU A 56 51.36 -20.78 2.75
N ASP A 57 51.95 -20.51 3.92
CA ASP A 57 51.86 -19.20 4.58
C ASP A 57 52.55 -18.11 3.76
N GLU A 58 53.73 -18.41 3.19
CA GLU A 58 54.42 -17.52 2.24
C GLU A 58 53.55 -17.24 1.02
N PHE A 59 52.93 -18.27 0.43
CA PHE A 59 52.00 -18.09 -0.69
C PHE A 59 50.82 -17.17 -0.33
N ILE A 60 50.18 -17.37 0.83
CA ILE A 60 49.05 -16.53 1.30
C ILE A 60 49.49 -15.08 1.52
N LYS A 61 50.68 -14.86 2.09
CA LYS A 61 51.23 -13.51 2.32
C LYS A 61 51.55 -12.78 1.01
N THR A 62 52.16 -13.47 0.05
CA THR A 62 52.59 -12.89 -1.24
C THR A 62 51.44 -12.68 -2.20
N ASN A 63 50.41 -13.53 -2.15
CA ASN A 63 49.25 -13.47 -3.04
C ASN A 63 48.00 -13.05 -2.29
N ARG A 64 48.14 -12.09 -1.36
CA ARG A 64 46.98 -11.48 -0.73
C ARG A 64 46.12 -10.85 -1.83
N LEU A 65 44.82 -11.11 -1.81
CA LEU A 65 43.91 -10.51 -2.78
C LEU A 65 43.90 -8.98 -2.57
N ASP A 66 44.62 -8.24 -3.43
CA ASP A 66 44.48 -6.79 -3.55
C ASP A 66 43.17 -6.51 -4.29
N PHE A 67 42.14 -6.11 -3.53
CA PHE A 67 40.77 -6.02 -4.01
C PHE A 67 40.62 -4.90 -5.06
N ILE A 68 40.16 -5.29 -6.26
CA ILE A 68 39.71 -4.36 -7.30
C ILE A 68 38.39 -3.75 -6.81
N LYS A 69 38.31 -2.41 -6.77
CA LYS A 69 37.12 -1.60 -6.41
C LYS A 69 35.98 -1.69 -7.44
N ASP A 70 35.67 -2.87 -7.96
CA ASP A 70 34.70 -3.01 -9.04
C ASP A 70 33.79 -4.22 -8.81
N THR A 71 32.92 -4.08 -7.81
CA THR A 71 31.63 -4.76 -7.83
C THR A 71 30.55 -3.73 -7.55
N GLU A 72 29.80 -3.41 -8.62
CA GLU A 72 28.51 -2.75 -8.57
C GLU A 72 27.66 -3.29 -7.40
N THR A 73 27.25 -2.38 -6.53
CA THR A 73 26.04 -2.37 -5.69
C THR A 73 25.15 -3.63 -5.70
N LYS A 74 25.65 -4.79 -5.25
CA LYS A 74 24.82 -5.93 -4.85
C LYS A 74 24.74 -5.96 -3.32
N GLN A 75 23.52 -5.94 -2.82
CA GLN A 75 23.21 -5.99 -1.39
C GLN A 75 23.82 -7.25 -0.77
N LEU A 76 24.56 -7.11 0.33
CA LEU A 76 25.12 -8.22 1.09
C LEU A 76 24.04 -8.84 1.99
N PRO A 77 24.08 -10.16 2.24
CA PRO A 77 23.17 -10.80 3.19
C PRO A 77 23.42 -10.30 4.61
N ASP A 78 22.34 -10.12 5.38
CA ASP A 78 22.43 -9.63 6.77
C ASP A 78 22.95 -10.70 7.74
N SER A 79 22.84 -12.00 7.39
CA SER A 79 23.30 -13.11 8.22
C SER A 79 23.59 -14.38 7.40
N PHE A 80 24.29 -15.33 8.00
CA PHE A 80 24.52 -16.65 7.38
C PHE A 80 23.21 -17.41 7.08
N ALA A 81 22.16 -17.19 7.89
CA ALA A 81 20.86 -17.81 7.61
C ALA A 81 20.24 -17.28 6.32
N ASP A 82 20.32 -15.96 6.11
CA ASP A 82 19.79 -15.29 4.93
C ASP A 82 20.54 -15.71 3.65
N LEU A 83 21.87 -15.84 3.74
CA LEU A 83 22.71 -16.38 2.65
C LEU A 83 22.25 -17.78 2.21
N ILE A 84 21.93 -18.66 3.16
CA ILE A 84 21.55 -20.04 2.87
C ILE A 84 20.07 -20.18 2.48
N ASP A 85 19.18 -19.35 3.02
CA ASP A 85 17.76 -19.33 2.64
C ASP A 85 17.55 -18.75 1.23
N GLN A 86 18.43 -17.83 0.80
CA GLN A 86 18.38 -17.17 -0.51
C GLN A 86 19.59 -17.52 -1.40
N THR A 87 20.00 -18.80 -1.40
CA THR A 87 21.15 -19.29 -2.17
C THR A 87 21.09 -19.00 -3.67
N GLU A 88 19.90 -18.95 -4.26
CA GLU A 88 19.73 -18.64 -5.69
C GLU A 88 20.09 -17.18 -5.98
N TYR A 89 19.67 -16.27 -5.11
CA TYR A 89 19.94 -14.85 -5.24
C TYR A 89 21.42 -14.51 -4.97
N PHE A 90 21.98 -15.01 -3.87
CA PHE A 90 23.34 -14.64 -3.45
C PHE A 90 24.46 -15.47 -4.09
N LEU A 91 24.21 -16.74 -4.39
CA LEU A 91 25.24 -17.69 -4.88
C LEU A 91 24.90 -18.28 -6.26
N GLY A 92 23.70 -18.02 -6.81
CA GLY A 92 23.26 -18.58 -8.09
C GLY A 92 23.01 -20.10 -8.02
N VAL A 93 22.61 -20.63 -6.86
CA VAL A 93 22.30 -22.05 -6.67
C VAL A 93 20.86 -22.20 -6.18
N LYS A 94 20.04 -22.98 -6.89
CA LYS A 94 18.57 -23.06 -6.68
C LYS A 94 18.13 -23.34 -5.24
N ASN A 95 18.90 -24.12 -4.48
CA ASN A 95 18.61 -24.36 -3.06
C ASN A 95 19.85 -24.86 -2.31
N ALA A 96 19.79 -24.77 -0.98
CA ALA A 96 20.87 -25.18 -0.07
C ALA A 96 21.26 -26.67 -0.18
N SER A 97 20.38 -27.53 -0.69
CA SER A 97 20.67 -28.97 -0.79
C SER A 97 21.55 -29.28 -1.99
N LEU A 98 21.28 -28.63 -3.12
CA LEU A 98 22.15 -28.67 -4.29
C LEU A 98 23.51 -28.08 -3.96
N LEU A 99 23.55 -26.96 -3.23
CA LEU A 99 24.80 -26.34 -2.78
C LEU A 99 25.65 -27.33 -1.95
N ILE A 100 25.05 -28.04 -1.01
CA ILE A 100 25.77 -29.05 -0.21
C ILE A 100 26.34 -30.16 -1.10
N ASN A 101 25.54 -30.70 -2.02
CA ASN A 101 26.00 -31.75 -2.93
C ASN A 101 27.14 -31.25 -3.82
N GLU A 102 27.08 -30.01 -4.29
CA GLU A 102 28.14 -29.41 -5.11
C GLU A 102 29.42 -29.17 -4.30
N ILE A 103 29.33 -28.80 -3.02
CA ILE A 103 30.51 -28.67 -2.15
C ILE A 103 31.13 -30.04 -1.88
N ASP A 104 30.34 -31.03 -1.50
CA ASP A 104 30.83 -32.39 -1.21
C ASP A 104 31.50 -33.00 -2.46
N ALA A 105 30.87 -32.87 -3.64
CA ALA A 105 31.45 -33.34 -4.89
C ALA A 105 32.80 -32.68 -5.24
N LEU A 106 32.94 -31.38 -4.94
CA LEU A 106 34.17 -30.63 -5.20
C LEU A 106 35.30 -31.04 -4.23
N VAL A 107 34.96 -31.21 -2.94
CA VAL A 107 35.90 -31.66 -1.92
C VAL A 107 36.42 -33.08 -2.23
N ASP A 108 35.52 -33.98 -2.66
CA ASP A 108 35.86 -35.33 -3.11
C ASP A 108 36.71 -35.33 -4.38
N GLN A 109 36.37 -34.50 -5.38
CA GLN A 109 37.13 -34.35 -6.63
C GLN A 109 38.60 -34.01 -6.37
N PHE A 110 38.86 -33.15 -5.38
CA PHE A 110 40.22 -32.73 -5.01
C PHE A 110 40.84 -33.55 -3.88
N ASN A 111 40.16 -34.59 -3.42
CA ASN A 111 40.57 -35.47 -2.33
C ASN A 111 40.97 -34.70 -1.05
N ILE A 112 40.23 -33.63 -0.74
CA ILE A 112 40.45 -32.81 0.46
C ILE A 112 39.72 -33.48 1.62
N GLN A 113 40.43 -33.83 2.70
CA GLN A 113 39.86 -34.62 3.81
C GLN A 113 38.98 -33.81 4.79
N LEU A 114 38.33 -32.74 4.31
CA LEU A 114 37.35 -31.98 5.10
C LEU A 114 36.06 -32.80 5.26
N LYS A 115 35.76 -33.29 6.47
CA LYS A 115 34.60 -34.16 6.76
C LYS A 115 33.29 -33.67 6.11
N ILE A 116 32.63 -34.60 5.39
CA ILE A 116 31.31 -34.52 4.72
C ILE A 116 30.35 -33.50 5.39
N ILE A 117 29.81 -32.59 4.57
CA ILE A 117 28.89 -31.54 5.01
C ILE A 117 27.46 -32.09 5.01
N HIS A 118 27.01 -32.65 6.13
CA HIS A 118 25.60 -33.03 6.24
C HIS A 118 24.67 -31.80 6.34
N ARG A 119 23.45 -31.87 5.78
CA ARG A 119 22.37 -30.86 5.91
C ARG A 119 22.14 -30.38 7.35
N SER A 120 22.36 -31.26 8.33
CA SER A 120 22.27 -30.93 9.75
C SER A 120 23.28 -29.86 10.15
N LYS A 121 24.50 -29.81 9.57
CA LYS A 121 25.52 -28.82 9.91
C LYS A 121 25.15 -27.41 9.48
N PHE A 122 24.64 -27.21 8.26
CA PHE A 122 24.13 -25.89 7.84
C PHE A 122 22.95 -25.46 8.71
N SER A 123 22.04 -26.38 9.05
CA SER A 123 20.91 -26.11 9.95
C SER A 123 21.35 -25.74 11.36
N VAL A 124 22.47 -26.28 11.85
CA VAL A 124 23.05 -25.94 13.15
C VAL A 124 23.79 -24.60 13.09
N ILE A 125 24.54 -24.30 12.02
CA ILE A 125 25.21 -23.00 11.81
C ILE A 125 24.18 -21.87 11.66
N LYS A 126 22.99 -22.14 11.10
CA LYS A 126 21.85 -21.22 11.08
C LYS A 126 21.31 -20.86 12.48
N LYS A 127 21.42 -21.77 13.46
CA LYS A 127 20.72 -21.67 14.74
C LYS A 127 21.59 -21.17 15.90
N SER A 128 22.91 -21.39 15.87
CA SER A 128 23.83 -20.91 16.91
C SER A 128 25.24 -20.57 16.41
N PRO A 129 25.76 -19.37 16.73
CA PRO A 129 27.15 -19.01 16.50
C PRO A 129 28.03 -19.55 17.63
N GLU A 130 28.27 -20.84 17.60
CA GLU A 130 29.32 -21.46 18.40
C GLU A 130 30.34 -22.07 17.44
N THR A 131 31.52 -21.46 17.33
CA THR A 131 32.57 -21.75 16.35
C THR A 131 33.40 -22.96 16.74
N THR A 132 32.78 -24.13 16.74
CA THR A 132 33.52 -25.39 16.89
C THR A 132 34.37 -25.66 15.64
N PRO A 133 35.50 -26.41 15.75
CA PRO A 133 36.35 -26.76 14.61
C PRO A 133 35.56 -27.36 13.43
N GLY A 134 34.54 -28.18 13.71
CA GLY A 134 33.70 -28.79 12.68
C GLY A 134 32.84 -27.78 11.90
N LYS A 135 32.34 -26.72 12.55
CA LYS A 135 31.58 -25.65 11.89
C LYS A 135 32.49 -24.73 11.09
N ARG A 136 33.66 -24.37 11.62
CA ARG A 136 34.66 -23.58 10.89
C ARG A 136 35.15 -24.29 9.63
N ASN A 137 35.42 -25.59 9.72
CA ASN A 137 35.79 -26.39 8.55
C ASN A 137 34.65 -26.52 7.52
N THR A 138 33.39 -26.47 7.97
CA THR A 138 32.23 -26.40 7.06
C THR A 138 32.18 -25.06 6.32
N LEU A 139 32.45 -23.93 7.00
CA LEU A 139 32.56 -22.62 6.36
C LEU A 139 33.75 -22.54 5.40
N ARG A 140 34.88 -23.16 5.76
CA ARG A 140 36.06 -23.27 4.89
C ARG A 140 35.77 -24.05 3.61
N ALA A 141 35.01 -25.14 3.70
CA ALA A 141 34.60 -25.90 2.52
C ALA A 141 33.62 -25.10 1.63
N LEU A 142 32.69 -24.35 2.22
CA LEU A 142 31.85 -23.41 1.48
C LEU A 142 32.70 -22.31 0.80
N ALA A 143 33.63 -21.70 1.51
CA ALA A 143 34.53 -20.69 0.97
C ALA A 143 35.40 -21.24 -0.18
N PHE A 144 35.90 -22.47 -0.04
CA PHE A 144 36.65 -23.18 -1.06
C PHE A 144 35.82 -23.36 -2.34
N TRP A 145 34.56 -23.81 -2.20
CA TRP A 145 33.62 -23.91 -3.33
C TRP A 145 33.33 -22.56 -3.97
N ILE A 146 33.12 -21.50 -3.18
CA ILE A 146 32.92 -20.14 -3.70
C ILE A 146 34.14 -19.71 -4.52
N GLY A 147 35.35 -19.93 -4.02
CA GLY A 147 36.57 -19.57 -4.75
C GLY A 147 36.75 -20.32 -6.07
N TYR A 148 36.33 -21.59 -6.13
CA TYR A 148 36.45 -22.40 -7.34
C TYR A 148 35.32 -22.14 -8.36
N ASN A 149 34.05 -22.14 -7.92
CA ASN A 149 32.86 -22.09 -8.77
C ASN A 149 32.34 -20.66 -9.00
N ARG A 150 32.68 -19.71 -8.12
CA ARG A 150 32.16 -18.35 -8.07
C ARG A 150 33.25 -17.35 -7.69
N SER A 151 34.40 -17.40 -8.35
CA SER A 151 35.59 -16.59 -8.02
C SER A 151 35.32 -15.08 -7.90
N HIS A 152 34.35 -14.55 -8.64
CA HIS A 152 33.90 -13.16 -8.56
C HIS A 152 33.24 -12.77 -7.21
N LEU A 153 32.87 -13.75 -6.37
CA LEU A 153 32.23 -13.52 -5.07
C LEU A 153 33.18 -13.69 -3.87
N VAL A 154 34.45 -14.01 -4.10
CA VAL A 154 35.44 -14.30 -3.04
C VAL A 154 35.64 -13.11 -2.10
N GLU A 155 35.56 -11.88 -2.61
CA GLU A 155 35.65 -10.67 -1.79
C GLU A 155 34.50 -10.58 -0.78
N ALA A 156 33.28 -10.90 -1.22
CA ALA A 156 32.07 -10.84 -0.40
C ALA A 156 31.96 -12.01 0.59
N TYR A 157 32.44 -13.21 0.21
CA TYR A 157 32.11 -14.46 0.90
C TYR A 157 33.31 -15.40 1.16
N ASN A 158 34.52 -14.87 1.36
CA ASN A 158 35.63 -15.67 1.90
C ASN A 158 35.36 -16.14 3.35
N TYR A 159 36.20 -17.04 3.86
CA TYR A 159 36.06 -17.63 5.19
C TYR A 159 35.84 -16.60 6.31
N ASN A 160 36.61 -15.52 6.35
CA ASN A 160 36.49 -14.49 7.39
C ASN A 160 35.14 -13.74 7.31
N LYS A 161 34.66 -13.45 6.11
CA LYS A 161 33.35 -12.81 5.90
C LYS A 161 32.20 -13.73 6.27
N LEU A 162 32.28 -15.00 5.90
CA LEU A 162 31.30 -16.02 6.30
C LEU A 162 31.25 -16.19 7.83
N LEU A 163 32.41 -16.09 8.49
CA LEU A 163 32.50 -16.14 9.95
C LEU A 163 31.81 -14.93 10.61
N LEU A 164 32.01 -13.72 10.07
CA LEU A 164 31.33 -12.50 10.53
C LEU A 164 29.79 -12.59 10.37
N LEU A 165 29.32 -13.12 9.24
CA LEU A 165 27.89 -13.37 9.00
C LEU A 165 27.27 -14.36 10.00
N CYS A 166 28.07 -15.26 10.58
CA CYS A 166 27.63 -16.12 11.67
C CYS A 166 27.60 -15.36 13.00
N GLN A 167 28.60 -14.52 13.28
CA GLN A 167 28.71 -13.77 14.55
C GLN A 167 27.64 -12.69 14.71
N ASN A 168 27.23 -12.03 13.61
CA ASN A 168 26.15 -11.06 13.59
C ASN A 168 24.77 -11.65 13.95
N GLN A 169 24.64 -12.98 14.09
CA GLN A 169 23.41 -13.62 14.58
C GLN A 169 23.05 -13.20 16.02
N LYS A 170 24.03 -12.86 16.88
CA LYS A 170 23.77 -12.44 18.28
C LYS A 170 23.11 -11.05 18.39
N GLU A 171 23.35 -10.13 17.46
CA GLU A 171 22.69 -8.81 17.47
C GLU A 171 21.32 -8.82 16.77
N SER A 172 21.02 -9.88 15.99
CA SER A 172 19.81 -9.99 15.17
C SER A 172 18.58 -10.60 15.87
N ARG A 173 18.71 -11.18 17.08
CA ARG A 173 17.53 -11.56 17.90
C ARG A 173 17.03 -10.40 18.74
N LYS A 174 16.92 -9.21 18.14
CA LYS A 174 15.91 -8.25 18.61
C LYS A 174 14.56 -8.93 18.44
N GLU A 175 13.69 -8.85 19.44
CA GLU A 175 12.31 -9.30 19.32
C GLU A 175 11.75 -8.73 18.02
N ILE A 176 11.47 -9.62 17.07
CA ILE A 176 11.11 -9.20 15.72
C ILE A 176 9.66 -8.72 15.80
N GLU A 177 9.50 -7.41 15.93
CA GLU A 177 8.21 -6.75 15.77
C GLU A 177 7.67 -7.05 14.37
N VAL A 178 6.49 -7.65 14.31
CA VAL A 178 5.90 -8.12 13.06
C VAL A 178 4.40 -7.89 13.09
N CYS A 179 3.81 -7.64 11.91
CA CYS A 179 2.38 -7.82 11.72
C CYS A 179 2.17 -9.14 10.98
N ARG A 180 1.41 -10.07 11.55
CA ARG A 180 1.13 -11.39 10.99
C ARG A 180 -0.33 -11.50 10.59
N VAL A 181 -0.55 -12.04 9.40
CA VAL A 181 -1.86 -12.43 8.89
C VAL A 181 -1.94 -13.95 8.83
N LEU A 182 -2.85 -14.55 9.58
CA LEU A 182 -3.18 -15.98 9.53
C LEU A 182 -4.45 -16.16 8.69
N LEU A 183 -4.34 -16.88 7.57
CA LEU A 183 -5.47 -17.31 6.78
C LEU A 183 -5.81 -18.76 7.12
N SER A 184 -7.06 -19.06 7.44
CA SER A 184 -7.51 -20.40 7.82
C SER A 184 -8.83 -20.76 7.16
N LEU A 185 -8.90 -21.96 6.60
CA LEU A 185 -10.12 -22.56 6.04
C LEU A 185 -10.78 -23.50 7.05
N PHE A 186 -12.08 -23.32 7.25
CA PHE A 186 -12.89 -24.11 8.17
C PHE A 186 -14.00 -24.84 7.42
N SER A 187 -14.17 -26.13 7.72
CA SER A 187 -15.29 -26.92 7.20
C SER A 187 -16.61 -26.48 7.84
N ARG A 188 -17.64 -26.34 7.01
CA ARG A 188 -19.06 -26.24 7.39
C ARG A 188 -19.92 -27.34 6.77
N GLY A 189 -19.28 -28.28 6.07
CA GLY A 189 -19.90 -29.40 5.38
C GLY A 189 -18.92 -30.11 4.46
N ASP A 190 -18.00 -29.35 3.83
CA ASP A 190 -16.92 -29.90 2.99
C ASP A 190 -15.58 -29.74 3.69
N GLU A 191 -14.70 -30.75 3.61
CA GLU A 191 -13.35 -30.66 4.18
C GLU A 191 -12.44 -29.78 3.31
N PRO A 192 -11.69 -28.82 3.91
CA PRO A 192 -10.70 -28.05 3.17
C PRO A 192 -9.65 -28.95 2.53
N SER A 193 -9.58 -28.93 1.20
CA SER A 193 -8.61 -29.73 0.45
C SER A 193 -7.26 -29.02 0.31
N VAL A 194 -6.19 -29.80 0.07
CA VAL A 194 -4.84 -29.26 -0.22
C VAL A 194 -4.88 -28.30 -1.42
N LYS A 195 -5.64 -28.67 -2.47
CA LYS A 195 -5.80 -27.85 -3.67
C LYS A 195 -6.38 -26.47 -3.37
N MET A 196 -7.42 -26.40 -2.54
CA MET A 196 -8.02 -25.12 -2.12
C MET A 196 -7.00 -24.20 -1.43
N MET A 197 -6.14 -24.78 -0.58
CA MET A 197 -5.10 -24.02 0.09
C MET A 197 -3.96 -23.62 -0.85
N ASP A 198 -3.59 -24.44 -1.82
CA ASP A 198 -2.57 -24.09 -2.81
C ASP A 198 -3.05 -22.95 -3.73
N ASP A 199 -4.32 -22.95 -4.12
CA ASP A 199 -4.94 -21.86 -4.87
C ASP A 199 -4.98 -20.56 -4.03
N LEU A 200 -5.37 -20.64 -2.76
CA LEU A 200 -5.34 -19.51 -1.83
C LEU A 200 -3.93 -18.94 -1.67
N LYS A 201 -2.91 -19.81 -1.52
CA LYS A 201 -1.50 -19.40 -1.46
C LYS A 201 -1.07 -18.71 -2.76
N SER A 202 -1.47 -19.25 -3.91
CA SER A 202 -1.18 -18.65 -5.21
C SER A 202 -1.73 -17.22 -5.31
N GLN A 203 -2.96 -16.99 -4.85
CA GLN A 203 -3.55 -15.65 -4.78
C GLN A 203 -2.75 -14.71 -3.88
N VAL A 204 -2.35 -15.18 -2.69
CA VAL A 204 -1.48 -14.42 -1.77
C VAL A 204 -0.15 -14.05 -2.44
N TYR A 205 0.53 -15.01 -3.08
CA TYR A 205 1.79 -14.76 -3.78
C TYR A 205 1.63 -13.78 -4.95
N SER A 206 0.56 -13.93 -5.74
CA SER A 206 0.24 -13.03 -6.85
C SER A 206 0.05 -11.60 -6.37
N PHE A 207 -0.67 -11.41 -5.27
CA PHE A 207 -0.88 -10.09 -4.67
C PHE A 207 0.43 -9.48 -4.15
N ILE A 208 1.22 -10.26 -3.39
CA ILE A 208 2.51 -9.81 -2.83
C ILE A 208 3.45 -9.35 -3.95
N ASN A 209 3.62 -10.16 -5.00
CA ASN A 209 4.56 -9.88 -6.08
C ASN A 209 4.18 -8.65 -6.92
N LYS A 210 2.89 -8.28 -6.98
CA LYS A 210 2.40 -7.20 -7.85
C LYS A 210 2.31 -5.84 -7.16
N LYS A 211 1.97 -5.79 -5.87
CA LYS A 211 1.51 -4.53 -5.24
C LYS A 211 2.33 -4.05 -4.06
N ILE A 212 3.22 -4.87 -3.51
CA ILE A 212 3.95 -4.46 -2.32
C ILE A 212 5.45 -4.63 -2.47
N ASP A 213 6.20 -3.61 -2.04
CA ASP A 213 7.65 -3.59 -2.04
C ASP A 213 8.20 -4.85 -1.32
N ALA A 214 8.85 -5.72 -2.09
CA ALA A 214 9.29 -7.05 -1.67
C ALA A 214 10.27 -7.02 -0.48
N GLN A 215 10.87 -5.86 -0.19
CA GLN A 215 11.89 -5.70 0.85
C GLN A 215 11.36 -5.76 2.30
N ALA A 216 10.07 -5.46 2.53
CA ALA A 216 9.48 -5.43 3.89
C ALA A 216 8.71 -6.70 4.28
N MET A 217 8.66 -7.72 3.40
CA MET A 217 7.73 -8.84 3.53
C MET A 217 8.44 -10.17 3.32
N LYS A 218 8.28 -11.09 4.27
CA LYS A 218 8.90 -12.42 4.19
C LYS A 218 7.84 -13.50 4.42
N VAL A 219 7.75 -14.40 3.43
CA VAL A 219 7.38 -15.83 3.49
C VAL A 219 5.94 -16.16 3.90
N VAL A 220 5.22 -16.79 2.98
CA VAL A 220 4.04 -17.62 3.29
C VAL A 220 4.53 -18.91 3.96
N LYS A 221 4.30 -19.08 5.26
CA LYS A 221 4.60 -20.36 5.96
C LYS A 221 3.30 -21.15 6.14
N SER A 222 3.31 -22.41 5.73
CA SER A 222 2.20 -23.35 5.98
C SER A 222 2.46 -24.01 7.33
N ASP A 223 1.63 -23.67 8.33
CA ASP A 223 1.71 -24.32 9.65
C ASP A 223 0.80 -25.55 9.72
N ALA A 224 -0.17 -25.69 8.80
CA ALA A 224 -1.08 -26.84 8.68
C ALA A 224 -1.57 -27.03 7.23
N VAL A 225 -2.37 -28.09 7.03
CA VAL A 225 -3.05 -28.40 5.75
C VAL A 225 -4.11 -27.36 5.38
N SER A 226 -4.71 -26.68 6.36
CA SER A 226 -5.83 -25.74 6.17
C SER A 226 -5.51 -24.28 6.53
N SER A 227 -4.23 -23.95 6.78
CA SER A 227 -3.84 -22.58 7.15
C SER A 227 -2.49 -22.16 6.60
N CYS A 228 -2.33 -20.85 6.40
CA CYS A 228 -1.07 -20.23 6.02
C CYS A 228 -0.89 -18.85 6.65
N ASN A 229 0.36 -18.48 6.92
CA ASN A 229 0.72 -17.22 7.56
C ASN A 229 1.52 -16.32 6.62
N VAL A 230 1.23 -15.02 6.65
CA VAL A 230 1.99 -13.97 5.96
C VAL A 230 2.55 -12.98 6.98
N HIS A 231 3.83 -12.65 6.89
CA HIS A 231 4.52 -11.81 7.85
C HIS A 231 5.00 -10.49 7.22
N PHE A 232 4.62 -9.39 7.85
CA PHE A 232 4.98 -8.01 7.52
C PHE A 232 6.00 -7.52 8.55
N TYR A 233 7.28 -7.54 8.18
CA TYR A 233 8.38 -7.30 9.11
C TYR A 233 8.67 -5.82 9.26
N LYS A 234 8.82 -5.39 10.51
CA LYS A 234 9.10 -4.00 10.79
C LYS A 234 10.58 -3.67 10.59
N LEU A 235 10.86 -2.68 9.74
CA LEU A 235 12.23 -2.28 9.39
C LEU A 235 12.93 -1.46 10.48
N LYS A 236 12.17 -0.85 11.41
CA LYS A 236 12.70 -0.01 12.50
C LYS A 236 12.12 -0.41 13.85
N ALA A 237 12.98 -0.77 14.80
CA ALA A 237 12.58 -1.11 16.17
C ALA A 237 11.93 0.11 16.85
N SER A 238 10.65 0.01 17.21
CA SER A 238 9.92 1.05 17.92
C SER A 238 8.63 0.48 18.51
N ILE A 239 8.48 0.53 19.83
CA ILE A 239 7.35 -0.11 20.52
C ILE A 239 6.04 0.68 20.33
N SER A 240 6.08 1.87 19.71
CA SER A 240 4.91 2.72 19.53
C SER A 240 3.92 2.12 18.52
N PRO A 241 2.61 2.01 18.85
CA PRO A 241 1.57 1.60 17.89
C PRO A 241 1.59 2.44 16.60
N ALA A 242 1.95 3.72 16.68
CA ALA A 242 2.06 4.62 15.52
C ALA A 242 3.12 4.18 14.48
N SER A 243 4.06 3.32 14.89
CA SER A 243 5.09 2.80 14.00
C SER A 243 4.64 1.59 13.17
N TYR A 244 3.44 1.07 13.42
CA TYR A 244 2.87 -0.07 12.68
C TYR A 244 2.02 0.32 11.45
N SER A 245 1.81 1.62 11.19
CA SER A 245 0.93 2.17 10.14
C SER A 245 1.00 1.39 8.81
N GLN A 246 2.15 1.41 8.14
CA GLN A 246 2.33 0.81 6.82
C GLN A 246 2.12 -0.71 6.84
N TYR A 247 2.59 -1.39 7.89
CA TYR A 247 2.56 -2.86 7.98
C TYR A 247 1.14 -3.38 8.20
N ILE A 248 0.37 -2.74 9.09
CA ILE A 248 -1.03 -3.11 9.32
C ILE A 248 -1.89 -2.72 8.13
N ASN A 249 -1.65 -1.57 7.50
CA ASN A 249 -2.42 -1.19 6.32
C ASN A 249 -2.21 -2.20 5.19
N ASN A 250 -0.96 -2.62 4.94
CA ASN A 250 -0.65 -3.69 3.99
C ASN A 250 -1.32 -5.03 4.37
N ALA A 251 -1.33 -5.40 5.65
CA ALA A 251 -1.97 -6.61 6.15
C ALA A 251 -3.48 -6.60 5.91
N ILE A 252 -4.15 -5.47 6.15
CA ILE A 252 -5.58 -5.32 5.89
C ILE A 252 -5.87 -5.31 4.39
N GLN A 253 -5.06 -4.64 3.57
CA GLN A 253 -5.22 -4.65 2.11
C GLN A 253 -5.11 -6.09 1.57
N LEU A 254 -4.15 -6.89 2.06
CA LEU A 254 -4.06 -8.31 1.74
C LEU A 254 -5.34 -9.05 2.17
N ALA A 255 -5.74 -8.89 3.43
CA ALA A 255 -6.93 -9.58 3.98
C ALA A 255 -8.20 -9.26 3.18
N TYR A 256 -8.37 -7.99 2.80
CA TYR A 256 -9.48 -7.51 1.99
C TYR A 256 -9.48 -8.12 0.57
N GLN A 257 -8.34 -8.12 -0.11
CA GLN A 257 -8.21 -8.69 -1.46
C GLN A 257 -8.50 -10.19 -1.45
N ILE A 258 -7.88 -10.91 -0.51
CA ILE A 258 -8.05 -12.36 -0.39
C ILE A 258 -9.46 -12.72 0.04
N ALA A 259 -10.09 -11.94 0.92
CA ALA A 259 -11.48 -12.17 1.30
C ALA A 259 -12.39 -12.16 0.06
N ILE A 260 -12.24 -11.18 -0.83
CA ILE A 260 -13.07 -11.09 -2.05
C ILE A 260 -12.68 -12.17 -3.07
N GLN A 261 -11.39 -12.36 -3.35
CA GLN A 261 -10.90 -13.35 -4.31
C GLN A 261 -11.30 -14.78 -3.93
N TRP A 262 -11.35 -15.10 -2.63
CA TRP A 262 -11.86 -16.38 -2.16
C TRP A 262 -13.30 -16.62 -2.61
N PHE A 263 -14.16 -15.61 -2.50
CA PHE A 263 -15.56 -15.71 -2.95
C PHE A 263 -15.72 -15.77 -4.47
N LEU A 264 -14.78 -15.19 -5.22
CA LEU A 264 -14.74 -15.27 -6.68
C LEU A 264 -14.15 -16.60 -7.17
N SER A 265 -13.44 -17.32 -6.30
CA SER A 265 -12.80 -18.58 -6.67
C SER A 265 -13.84 -19.69 -6.92
N PRO A 266 -13.52 -20.70 -7.76
CA PRO A 266 -14.35 -21.89 -7.92
C PRO A 266 -14.56 -22.70 -6.63
N HIS A 267 -13.79 -22.40 -5.59
CA HIS A 267 -13.82 -23.04 -4.29
C HIS A 267 -14.63 -22.26 -3.24
N GLY A 268 -15.01 -21.01 -3.55
CA GLY A 268 -15.83 -20.19 -2.68
C GLY A 268 -17.23 -20.78 -2.53
N SER A 269 -17.52 -21.37 -1.37
CA SER A 269 -18.83 -21.96 -1.09
C SER A 269 -19.27 -21.68 0.34
N LYS A 270 -20.58 -21.86 0.62
CA LYS A 270 -21.10 -21.78 2.00
C LYS A 270 -20.57 -22.92 2.90
N GLN A 271 -20.03 -23.98 2.30
CA GLN A 271 -19.55 -25.18 3.00
C GLN A 271 -18.10 -25.07 3.47
N VAL A 272 -17.34 -24.08 2.96
CA VAL A 272 -15.96 -23.80 3.40
C VAL A 272 -15.82 -22.33 3.72
N PHE A 273 -15.51 -22.04 4.97
CA PHE A 273 -15.41 -20.67 5.48
C PHE A 273 -13.95 -20.23 5.62
N LEU A 274 -13.63 -19.08 5.03
CA LEU A 274 -12.34 -18.41 5.21
C LEU A 274 -12.40 -17.47 6.43
N SER A 275 -11.45 -17.63 7.35
CA SER A 275 -11.22 -16.76 8.50
C SER A 275 -9.81 -16.20 8.43
N ILE A 276 -9.67 -14.89 8.61
CA ILE A 276 -8.42 -14.16 8.53
C ILE A 276 -8.16 -13.46 9.86
N GLY A 277 -7.11 -13.86 10.57
CA GLY A 277 -6.67 -13.23 11.81
C GLY A 277 -5.47 -12.32 11.59
N ILE A 278 -5.48 -11.10 12.13
CA ILE A 278 -4.37 -10.15 12.08
C ILE A 278 -3.88 -9.84 13.49
N ALA A 279 -2.58 -10.01 13.71
CA ALA A 279 -1.90 -9.69 14.96
C ALA A 279 -0.68 -8.80 14.69
N ALA A 280 -0.51 -7.72 15.46
CA ALA A 280 0.68 -6.88 15.49
C ALA A 280 1.38 -7.01 16.87
N GLY A 281 2.68 -6.74 16.92
CA GLY A 281 3.49 -6.82 18.13
C GLY A 281 4.62 -7.86 18.04
N GLU A 282 4.97 -8.44 19.18
CA GLU A 282 6.05 -9.42 19.28
C GLU A 282 5.60 -10.82 18.84
N GLU A 283 6.34 -11.41 17.92
CA GLU A 283 6.02 -12.70 17.29
C GLU A 283 5.76 -13.86 18.29
N LYS A 284 6.37 -13.80 19.47
CA LYS A 284 6.30 -14.86 20.49
C LYS A 284 4.90 -15.08 21.06
N TYR A 285 4.00 -14.09 20.97
CA TYR A 285 2.63 -14.18 21.49
C TYR A 285 1.59 -14.55 20.42
N PHE A 286 1.97 -14.59 19.14
CA PHE A 286 0.99 -14.63 18.05
C PHE A 286 0.27 -15.97 17.90
N ASN A 287 0.96 -17.09 18.07
CA ASN A 287 0.39 -18.42 17.81
C ASN A 287 -0.88 -18.71 18.64
N PRO A 288 -0.88 -18.58 19.98
CA PRO A 288 -2.09 -18.83 20.76
C PRO A 288 -3.19 -17.80 20.47
N HIS A 289 -2.83 -16.53 20.27
CA HIS A 289 -3.78 -15.45 20.03
C HIS A 289 -4.48 -15.59 18.67
N LEU A 290 -3.72 -15.76 17.59
CA LEU A 290 -4.26 -15.87 16.24
C LEU A 290 -5.13 -17.11 16.09
N LYS A 291 -4.72 -18.26 16.63
CA LYS A 291 -5.52 -19.48 16.59
C LYS A 291 -6.88 -19.28 17.26
N ALA A 292 -6.89 -18.71 18.46
CA ALA A 292 -8.12 -18.43 19.18
C ALA A 292 -9.04 -17.45 18.44
N ILE A 293 -8.46 -16.44 17.79
CA ILE A 293 -9.21 -15.45 17.01
C ILE A 293 -9.86 -16.07 15.77
N VAL A 294 -9.15 -16.91 15.01
CA VAL A 294 -9.68 -17.48 13.76
C VAL A 294 -10.69 -18.61 14.00
N GLU A 295 -10.58 -19.35 15.11
CA GLU A 295 -11.44 -20.49 15.44
C GLU A 295 -12.77 -20.08 16.11
N LYS A 296 -12.83 -18.89 16.72
CA LYS A 296 -14.03 -18.45 17.45
C LYS A 296 -15.23 -18.30 16.50
N LYS A 297 -16.40 -18.76 16.94
CA LYS A 297 -17.68 -18.42 16.30
C LYS A 297 -18.10 -17.02 16.75
N LEU A 298 -18.27 -16.11 15.79
CA LEU A 298 -18.63 -14.71 16.02
C LEU A 298 -19.98 -14.39 15.36
N PRO A 299 -20.72 -13.38 15.84
CA PRO A 299 -21.96 -12.94 15.19
C PRO A 299 -21.71 -12.55 13.74
N ASP A 300 -22.61 -12.95 12.83
CA ASP A 300 -22.53 -12.68 11.37
C ASP A 300 -21.27 -13.22 10.66
N ASP A 301 -20.48 -14.07 11.33
CA ASP A 301 -19.29 -14.73 10.79
C ASP A 301 -18.30 -13.79 10.06
N PRO A 302 -17.79 -12.74 10.70
CA PRO A 302 -16.83 -11.83 10.09
C PRO A 302 -15.56 -12.56 9.65
N VAL A 303 -15.15 -12.24 8.42
CA VAL A 303 -13.98 -12.83 7.77
C VAL A 303 -12.68 -12.29 8.37
N ILE A 304 -12.58 -10.98 8.60
CA ILE A 304 -11.33 -10.33 9.05
C ILE A 304 -11.43 -9.98 10.54
N ARG A 305 -10.50 -10.51 11.32
CA ARG A 305 -10.50 -10.49 12.79
C ARG A 305 -9.16 -10.01 13.32
N LEU A 306 -9.18 -9.33 14.46
CA LEU A 306 -8.08 -8.54 14.98
C LEU A 306 -7.84 -8.84 16.46
N THR A 307 -6.56 -8.84 16.87
CA THR A 307 -6.21 -8.72 18.30
C THR A 307 -6.49 -7.31 18.83
N GLU A 308 -6.64 -7.16 20.15
CA GLU A 308 -6.76 -5.85 20.81
C GLU A 308 -5.64 -4.87 20.42
N TYR A 309 -4.38 -5.32 20.48
CA TYR A 309 -3.25 -4.45 20.15
C TYR A 309 -3.25 -4.03 18.66
N THR A 310 -3.67 -4.92 17.76
CA THR A 310 -3.82 -4.58 16.34
C THR A 310 -4.88 -3.51 16.14
N ARG A 311 -6.02 -3.61 16.84
CA ARG A 311 -7.06 -2.57 16.83
C ARG A 311 -6.52 -1.24 17.35
N GLN A 312 -5.76 -1.23 18.45
CA GLN A 312 -5.15 0.00 18.95
C GLN A 312 -4.23 0.63 17.91
N CYS A 313 -3.42 -0.17 17.22
CA CYS A 313 -2.57 0.33 16.14
C CYS A 313 -3.39 0.88 14.96
N ILE A 314 -4.51 0.25 14.59
CA ILE A 314 -5.44 0.75 13.56
C ILE A 314 -5.95 2.14 13.94
N LEU A 315 -6.46 2.31 15.17
CA LEU A 315 -7.04 3.56 15.64
C LEU A 315 -5.99 4.68 15.73
N MET A 316 -4.79 4.38 16.27
CA MET A 316 -3.72 5.37 16.40
C MET A 316 -3.13 5.82 15.07
N ASN A 317 -3.21 4.98 14.02
CA ASN A 317 -2.71 5.29 12.68
C ASN A 317 -3.82 5.69 11.70
N GLU A 318 -5.07 5.79 12.17
CA GLU A 318 -6.24 6.11 11.35
C GLU A 318 -6.35 5.25 10.09
N ILE A 319 -6.10 3.95 10.25
CA ILE A 319 -6.34 3.01 9.16
C ILE A 319 -7.86 2.94 8.92
N ARG A 320 -8.26 3.14 7.67
CA ARG A 320 -9.62 3.50 7.25
C ARG A 320 -10.58 2.30 7.21
N VAL A 321 -10.82 1.74 8.39
CA VAL A 321 -11.70 0.60 8.66
C VAL A 321 -12.63 0.89 9.83
N ILE A 322 -13.80 0.27 9.81
CA ILE A 322 -14.77 0.28 10.90
C ILE A 322 -14.64 -1.05 11.63
N THR A 323 -14.40 -0.99 12.95
CA THR A 323 -14.38 -2.20 13.79
C THR A 323 -15.74 -2.44 14.44
N SER A 324 -15.96 -3.64 14.97
CA SER A 324 -17.11 -3.92 15.82
C SER A 324 -17.23 -2.95 17.01
N ASP A 325 -18.47 -2.72 17.45
CA ASP A 325 -18.78 -1.83 18.59
C ASP A 325 -18.22 -2.39 19.90
N GLN A 326 -18.31 -3.72 20.08
CA GLN A 326 -17.85 -4.43 21.27
C GLN A 326 -17.00 -5.65 20.88
N PRO A 327 -15.96 -5.99 21.66
CA PRO A 327 -15.19 -7.19 21.43
C PRO A 327 -15.93 -8.43 21.96
N VAL A 328 -15.50 -9.59 21.49
CA VAL A 328 -15.82 -10.87 22.14
C VAL A 328 -14.63 -11.32 22.97
N THR A 329 -14.82 -11.47 24.26
CA THR A 329 -13.79 -11.94 25.19
C THR A 329 -13.69 -13.46 25.20
N VAL A 330 -12.46 -13.98 25.14
CA VAL A 330 -12.17 -15.42 25.13
C VAL A 330 -10.99 -15.73 26.03
N GLU A 331 -11.12 -16.77 26.84
CA GLU A 331 -10.01 -17.36 27.57
C GLU A 331 -9.28 -18.38 26.68
N ILE A 332 -7.97 -18.22 26.51
CA ILE A 332 -7.14 -19.12 25.72
C ILE A 332 -6.45 -20.18 26.60
N SER A 333 -5.84 -21.19 25.98
CA SER A 333 -5.36 -22.41 26.67
C SER A 333 -4.32 -22.20 27.78
N ASN A 334 -3.70 -21.01 27.86
CA ASN A 334 -2.75 -20.63 28.91
C ASN A 334 -3.42 -19.86 30.08
N GLY A 335 -4.75 -19.72 30.09
CA GLY A 335 -5.51 -18.95 31.09
C GLY A 335 -5.54 -17.44 30.85
N GLU A 336 -4.92 -16.95 29.77
CA GLU A 336 -4.98 -15.54 29.39
C GLU A 336 -6.35 -15.21 28.78
N ILE A 337 -6.86 -14.03 29.10
CA ILE A 337 -8.11 -13.51 28.54
C ILE A 337 -7.76 -12.53 27.42
N ILE A 338 -8.23 -12.82 26.21
CA ILE A 338 -8.04 -11.95 25.05
C ILE A 338 -9.37 -11.39 24.55
N ASN A 339 -9.32 -10.18 23.99
CA ASN A 339 -10.44 -9.56 23.29
C ASN A 339 -10.28 -9.73 21.78
N ILE A 340 -11.33 -10.27 21.17
CA ILE A 340 -11.42 -10.46 19.72
C ILE A 340 -12.25 -9.33 19.15
N TRP A 341 -11.64 -8.56 18.26
CA TRP A 341 -12.31 -7.54 17.45
C TRP A 341 -12.43 -8.03 16.01
N TRP A 342 -13.33 -7.44 15.23
CA TRP A 342 -13.43 -7.71 13.80
C TRP A 342 -13.72 -6.45 13.01
N ILE A 343 -13.40 -6.50 11.72
CA ILE A 343 -13.72 -5.42 10.79
C ILE A 343 -15.18 -5.60 10.37
N SER A 344 -16.02 -4.61 10.68
CA SER A 344 -17.43 -4.53 10.29
C SER A 344 -17.62 -3.77 8.98
N GLY A 345 -16.66 -2.93 8.59
CA GLY A 345 -16.68 -2.21 7.33
C GLY A 345 -15.30 -1.70 6.92
N LEU A 346 -15.11 -1.47 5.62
CA LEU A 346 -13.92 -0.80 5.09
C LEU A 346 -14.40 0.37 4.24
N TRP A 347 -13.74 1.52 4.33
CA TRP A 347 -13.97 2.67 3.44
C TRP A 347 -13.41 2.38 2.03
N ASN A 348 -13.88 1.30 1.42
CA ASN A 348 -13.36 0.74 0.18
C ASN A 348 -13.53 1.69 -0.99
N THR A 349 -14.57 2.51 -0.99
CA THR A 349 -14.79 3.57 -1.99
C THR A 349 -13.60 4.52 -2.13
N ILE A 350 -12.80 4.75 -1.08
CA ILE A 350 -11.79 5.83 -1.10
C ILE A 350 -10.36 5.30 -0.89
N TYR A 351 -10.17 4.28 -0.05
CA TYR A 351 -8.84 3.94 0.46
C TYR A 351 -8.31 2.57 0.06
N TRP A 352 -9.15 1.63 -0.37
CA TRP A 352 -8.75 0.25 -0.62
C TRP A 352 -8.80 -0.07 -2.11
N ASP A 353 -7.69 -0.57 -2.68
CA ASP A 353 -7.56 -0.74 -4.13
C ASP A 353 -8.51 -1.79 -4.72
N PHE A 354 -8.76 -1.73 -6.02
CA PHE A 354 -9.62 -2.68 -6.71
C PHE A 354 -9.09 -4.11 -6.64
N VAL A 355 -10.02 -5.07 -6.59
CA VAL A 355 -9.73 -6.49 -6.83
C VAL A 355 -9.57 -6.72 -8.34
N PRO A 356 -8.41 -7.19 -8.82
CA PRO A 356 -8.11 -7.32 -10.25
C PRO A 356 -9.18 -8.10 -11.04
N ASP A 357 -9.66 -9.21 -10.48
CA ASP A 357 -10.63 -10.10 -11.13
C ASP A 357 -11.96 -9.40 -11.45
N LEU A 358 -12.29 -8.30 -10.77
CA LEU A 358 -13.48 -7.48 -11.04
C LEU A 358 -13.24 -6.38 -12.07
N LEU A 359 -12.00 -5.91 -12.19
CA LEU A 359 -11.64 -4.95 -13.24
C LEU A 359 -11.70 -5.61 -14.61
N ASP A 360 -11.17 -6.83 -14.73
CA ASP A 360 -11.08 -7.55 -16.00
C ASP A 360 -12.37 -8.32 -16.35
N ASN A 361 -13.38 -8.26 -15.47
CA ASN A 361 -14.63 -8.98 -15.66
C ASN A 361 -15.44 -8.44 -16.85
N SER A 362 -15.67 -9.30 -17.85
CA SER A 362 -16.36 -8.96 -19.10
C SER A 362 -17.80 -8.46 -18.89
N LEU A 363 -18.49 -8.98 -17.87
CA LEU A 363 -19.84 -8.54 -17.55
C LEU A 363 -19.84 -7.13 -16.96
N LEU A 364 -18.95 -6.82 -16.02
CA LEU A 364 -18.84 -5.46 -15.45
C LEU A 364 -18.41 -4.41 -16.49
N GLN A 365 -17.77 -4.82 -17.57
CA GLN A 365 -17.40 -3.96 -18.68
C GLN A 365 -18.58 -3.72 -19.64
N SER A 366 -19.41 -4.74 -19.92
CA SER A 366 -20.52 -4.65 -20.87
C SER A 366 -21.81 -4.03 -20.29
N HIS A 367 -22.24 -2.89 -20.83
CA HIS A 367 -23.51 -2.25 -20.44
C HIS A 367 -24.74 -3.13 -20.78
N LYS A 368 -24.78 -3.75 -21.96
CA LYS A 368 -25.89 -4.63 -22.39
C LYS A 368 -26.04 -5.85 -21.46
N LYS A 369 -24.92 -6.54 -21.14
CA LYS A 369 -24.94 -7.70 -20.22
C LYS A 369 -25.40 -7.31 -18.82
N LEU A 370 -24.97 -6.15 -18.31
CA LEU A 370 -25.38 -5.62 -17.01
C LEU A 370 -26.88 -5.30 -16.96
N ILE A 371 -27.42 -4.61 -17.97
CA ILE A 371 -28.83 -4.24 -17.98
C ILE A 371 -29.71 -5.49 -17.95
N ASN A 372 -29.43 -6.45 -18.82
CA ASN A 372 -30.21 -7.69 -18.91
C ASN A 372 -30.19 -8.47 -17.57
N LEU A 373 -29.07 -8.43 -16.85
CA LEU A 373 -28.94 -9.11 -15.57
C LEU A 373 -29.62 -8.37 -14.41
N LEU A 374 -29.55 -7.04 -14.37
CA LEU A 374 -30.04 -6.25 -13.23
C LEU A 374 -31.55 -5.97 -13.31
N TRP A 375 -32.07 -5.72 -14.51
CA TRP A 375 -33.47 -5.31 -14.69
C TRP A 375 -34.31 -6.29 -15.48
N SER A 376 -33.71 -7.32 -16.09
CA SER A 376 -34.38 -8.37 -16.88
C SER A 376 -35.64 -7.86 -17.56
N PRO A 377 -35.52 -6.92 -18.53
CA PRO A 377 -36.69 -6.44 -19.25
C PRO A 377 -37.36 -7.68 -19.83
N GLU A 378 -38.64 -7.87 -19.54
CA GLU A 378 -39.47 -8.85 -20.25
C GLU A 378 -39.42 -8.43 -21.72
N ILE A 379 -38.51 -9.04 -22.47
CA ILE A 379 -38.55 -8.96 -23.91
C ILE A 379 -39.75 -9.84 -24.27
N GLU A 380 -40.90 -9.21 -24.45
CA GLU A 380 -41.93 -9.79 -25.32
C GLU A 380 -41.20 -10.07 -26.63
N GLU A 381 -40.97 -11.36 -26.92
CA GLU A 381 -40.46 -11.85 -28.19
C GLU A 381 -41.45 -11.41 -29.29
N THR A 382 -41.31 -10.18 -29.73
CA THR A 382 -41.89 -9.72 -30.99
C THR A 382 -40.90 -10.17 -32.04
N GLU A 383 -41.19 -11.35 -32.60
CA GLU A 383 -40.68 -11.85 -33.85
C GLU A 383 -40.83 -10.77 -34.92
N THR A 384 -39.81 -9.93 -35.09
CA THR A 384 -39.53 -9.28 -36.36
C THR A 384 -38.03 -9.34 -36.61
N GLU A 385 -37.69 -10.38 -37.35
CA GLU A 385 -36.50 -10.56 -38.15
C GLU A 385 -36.08 -9.25 -38.85
N THR A 386 -34.83 -8.84 -38.62
CA THR A 386 -33.93 -8.48 -39.72
C THR A 386 -32.53 -8.91 -39.32
N GLU A 387 -32.19 -10.13 -39.73
CA GLU A 387 -30.84 -10.67 -39.79
C GLU A 387 -29.96 -9.78 -40.67
N THR A 388 -29.05 -9.03 -40.04
CA THR A 388 -27.71 -8.74 -40.60
C THR A 388 -26.83 -8.25 -39.46
N GLU A 389 -26.31 -9.17 -38.66
CA GLU A 389 -25.00 -9.00 -38.03
C GLU A 389 -24.45 -10.40 -37.76
N SER A 390 -23.28 -10.64 -38.33
CA SER A 390 -22.58 -11.91 -38.44
C SER A 390 -22.34 -12.59 -37.09
N GLU A 391 -23.13 -13.63 -36.80
CA GLU A 391 -22.86 -14.62 -35.77
C GLU A 391 -21.72 -15.54 -36.22
N THR A 392 -20.49 -15.12 -35.91
CA THR A 392 -19.39 -16.05 -35.63
C THR A 392 -18.84 -15.74 -34.24
N GLU A 393 -19.68 -15.90 -33.22
CA GLU A 393 -19.22 -16.22 -31.88
C GLU A 393 -19.62 -17.67 -31.60
N SER A 394 -18.72 -18.58 -31.97
CA SER A 394 -18.74 -19.91 -31.40
C SER A 394 -18.58 -19.77 -29.89
N GLU A 395 -19.67 -19.89 -29.15
CA GLU A 395 -19.66 -20.03 -27.68
C GLU A 395 -18.73 -21.20 -27.32
N SER A 396 -17.49 -20.89 -26.97
CA SER A 396 -16.55 -21.88 -26.48
C SER A 396 -17.02 -22.37 -25.11
N GLU A 397 -16.78 -23.65 -24.80
CA GLU A 397 -17.04 -24.25 -23.48
C GLU A 397 -16.33 -23.51 -22.31
N SER A 398 -15.43 -22.55 -22.60
CA SER A 398 -14.87 -21.60 -21.63
C SER A 398 -15.92 -20.65 -21.05
N ASP A 399 -16.90 -20.23 -21.84
CA ASP A 399 -17.85 -19.18 -21.46
C ASP A 399 -18.98 -19.73 -20.57
N LYS A 400 -19.19 -21.06 -20.63
CA LYS A 400 -20.07 -21.79 -19.70
C LYS A 400 -19.44 -21.99 -18.30
N LYS A 401 -18.14 -21.71 -18.13
CA LYS A 401 -17.41 -21.88 -16.86
C LYS A 401 -17.17 -20.59 -16.08
N GLU A 402 -17.42 -19.41 -16.64
CA GLU A 402 -17.53 -18.20 -15.83
C GLU A 402 -18.84 -18.25 -15.05
N GLN A 403 -18.82 -18.86 -13.85
CA GLN A 403 -19.85 -18.59 -12.86
C GLN A 403 -19.91 -17.09 -12.65
N ASN A 404 -20.95 -16.50 -13.23
CA ASN A 404 -21.09 -15.08 -13.43
C ASN A 404 -21.00 -14.35 -12.07
N THR A 405 -19.98 -13.53 -11.90
CA THR A 405 -19.57 -12.88 -10.65
C THR A 405 -20.71 -12.11 -9.96
N ILE A 406 -21.63 -11.53 -10.73
CA ILE A 406 -22.83 -10.87 -10.18
C ILE A 406 -23.93 -11.88 -9.85
N GLN A 407 -24.08 -12.98 -10.60
CA GLN A 407 -25.00 -14.06 -10.21
C GLN A 407 -24.61 -14.66 -8.85
N LEU A 408 -23.34 -14.63 -8.45
CA LEU A 408 -22.93 -15.03 -7.10
C LEU A 408 -23.50 -14.11 -6.02
N ILE A 409 -23.60 -12.78 -6.25
CA ILE A 409 -24.30 -11.88 -5.31
C ILE A 409 -25.78 -12.23 -5.24
N PHE A 410 -26.44 -12.44 -6.38
CA PHE A 410 -27.86 -12.81 -6.39
C PHE A 410 -28.13 -14.17 -5.73
N LYS A 411 -27.23 -15.14 -5.91
CA LYS A 411 -27.32 -16.47 -5.28
C LYS A 411 -26.91 -16.43 -3.80
N HIS A 412 -26.01 -15.52 -3.41
CA HIS A 412 -25.44 -15.39 -2.08
C HIS A 412 -25.39 -13.92 -1.62
N PRO A 413 -26.57 -13.29 -1.38
CA PRO A 413 -26.66 -11.88 -0.99
C PRO A 413 -26.07 -11.59 0.40
N HIS A 414 -25.57 -12.61 1.09
CA HIS A 414 -24.97 -12.49 2.41
C HIS A 414 -23.56 -11.87 2.40
N ASN A 415 -22.94 -11.73 1.23
CA ASN A 415 -21.59 -11.19 1.13
C ASN A 415 -21.57 -9.70 0.78
N THR A 416 -21.67 -8.86 1.81
CA THR A 416 -21.62 -7.40 1.67
C THR A 416 -20.31 -6.91 1.08
N LEU A 417 -19.17 -7.53 1.44
CA LEU A 417 -17.87 -7.06 1.00
C LEU A 417 -17.69 -7.17 -0.51
N LEU A 418 -18.10 -8.30 -1.09
CA LEU A 418 -18.12 -8.48 -2.55
C LEU A 418 -19.10 -7.51 -3.24
N GLY A 419 -20.30 -7.32 -2.67
CA GLY A 419 -21.29 -6.38 -3.19
C GLY A 419 -20.78 -4.94 -3.23
N LEU A 420 -20.18 -4.47 -2.13
CA LEU A 420 -19.56 -3.15 -2.06
C LEU A 420 -18.43 -3.00 -3.06
N GLU A 421 -17.66 -4.05 -3.34
CA GLU A 421 -16.58 -3.98 -4.31
C GLU A 421 -17.06 -3.89 -5.75
N ILE A 422 -18.13 -4.62 -6.08
CA ILE A 422 -18.78 -4.51 -7.39
C ILE A 422 -19.39 -3.12 -7.56
N ALA A 423 -20.11 -2.61 -6.55
CA ALA A 423 -20.67 -1.26 -6.57
C ALA A 423 -19.59 -0.19 -6.73
N LYS A 424 -18.47 -0.30 -6.00
CA LYS A 424 -17.30 0.58 -6.15
C LYS A 424 -16.74 0.56 -7.57
N THR A 425 -16.59 -0.64 -8.15
CA THR A 425 -16.06 -0.81 -9.51
C THR A 425 -16.95 -0.11 -10.54
N LEU A 426 -18.27 -0.27 -10.41
CA LEU A 426 -19.26 0.40 -11.27
C LEU A 426 -19.27 1.92 -11.06
N TYR A 427 -19.17 2.37 -9.81
CA TYR A 427 -19.09 3.79 -9.45
C TYR A 427 -17.90 4.49 -10.11
N TYR A 428 -16.71 3.90 -10.06
CA TYR A 428 -15.51 4.43 -10.72
C TYR A 428 -15.53 4.29 -12.25
N ARG A 429 -16.45 3.50 -12.81
CA ARG A 429 -16.79 3.48 -14.24
C ARG A 429 -17.92 4.45 -14.61
N GLN A 430 -18.38 5.28 -13.67
CA GLN A 430 -19.51 6.20 -13.82
C GLN A 430 -20.84 5.50 -14.18
N LYS A 431 -20.95 4.19 -13.90
CA LYS A 431 -22.18 3.39 -14.04
C LYS A 431 -23.04 3.52 -12.78
N PHE A 432 -23.48 4.74 -12.52
CA PHE A 432 -24.11 5.13 -11.25
C PHE A 432 -25.43 4.41 -10.96
N PHE A 433 -26.24 4.15 -11.99
CA PHE A 433 -27.52 3.45 -11.82
C PHE A 433 -27.29 1.97 -11.48
N GLU A 434 -26.39 1.31 -12.20
CA GLU A 434 -26.00 -0.08 -11.95
C GLU A 434 -25.38 -0.24 -10.57
N ALA A 435 -24.51 0.69 -10.14
CA ALA A 435 -23.95 0.69 -8.80
C ALA A 435 -25.05 0.80 -7.72
N ASN A 436 -26.04 1.68 -7.93
CA ASN A 436 -27.18 1.84 -7.03
C ASN A 436 -28.05 0.58 -6.92
N GLU A 437 -28.23 -0.19 -7.99
CA GLU A 437 -28.95 -1.46 -7.94
C GLU A 437 -28.24 -2.49 -7.05
N ILE A 438 -26.92 -2.59 -7.16
CA ILE A 438 -26.11 -3.46 -6.29
C ILE A 438 -26.24 -3.02 -4.83
N ILE A 439 -26.17 -1.71 -4.56
CA ILE A 439 -26.34 -1.16 -3.21
C ILE A 439 -27.75 -1.44 -2.67
N ARG A 440 -28.79 -1.39 -3.51
CA ARG A 440 -30.16 -1.74 -3.10
C ARG A 440 -30.23 -3.16 -2.54
N ILE A 441 -29.54 -4.12 -3.17
CA ILE A 441 -29.49 -5.51 -2.68
C ILE A 441 -28.86 -5.56 -1.28
N ILE A 442 -27.73 -4.87 -1.08
CA ILE A 442 -27.04 -4.83 0.22
C ILE A 442 -27.95 -4.23 1.30
N LEU A 443 -28.55 -3.07 1.02
CA LEU A 443 -29.38 -2.33 1.96
C LEU A 443 -30.73 -2.97 2.25
N SER A 444 -31.24 -3.84 1.35
CA SER A 444 -32.44 -4.64 1.62
C SER A 444 -32.25 -5.62 2.78
N ARG A 445 -31.01 -6.02 3.05
CA ARG A 445 -30.64 -6.96 4.11
C ARG A 445 -30.06 -6.25 5.33
N ASP A 446 -29.16 -5.29 5.10
CA ASP A 446 -28.54 -4.48 6.15
C ASP A 446 -28.80 -2.99 5.88
N PRO A 447 -29.99 -2.48 6.27
CA PRO A 447 -30.37 -1.09 6.01
C PRO A 447 -29.47 -0.07 6.70
N LYS A 448 -28.69 -0.48 7.71
CA LYS A 448 -27.81 0.35 8.54
C LYS A 448 -26.35 0.24 8.13
N ASN A 449 -26.06 -0.38 6.98
CA ASN A 449 -24.70 -0.49 6.49
C ASN A 449 -24.13 0.89 6.12
N LEU A 450 -23.24 1.44 6.97
CA LEU A 450 -22.68 2.77 6.78
C LEU A 450 -22.02 2.93 5.41
N ILE A 451 -21.15 2.00 5.02
CA ILE A 451 -20.38 2.09 3.77
C ILE A 451 -21.29 2.08 2.55
N ALA A 452 -22.31 1.20 2.52
CA ALA A 452 -23.26 1.14 1.42
C ALA A 452 -24.11 2.42 1.31
N ARG A 453 -24.53 2.98 2.45
CA ARG A 453 -25.28 4.24 2.50
C ARG A 453 -24.42 5.43 2.04
N SER A 454 -23.18 5.52 2.52
CA SER A 454 -22.24 6.55 2.10
C SER A 454 -21.93 6.45 0.60
N LEU A 455 -21.69 5.27 0.05
CA LEU A 455 -21.50 5.13 -1.40
C LEU A 455 -22.74 5.56 -2.19
N ARG A 456 -23.96 5.28 -1.71
CA ARG A 456 -25.19 5.75 -2.36
C ARG A 456 -25.33 7.27 -2.29
N MET A 457 -24.95 7.88 -1.17
CA MET A 457 -24.87 9.33 -1.01
C MET A 457 -23.91 9.94 -2.04
N ASP A 458 -22.72 9.36 -2.19
CA ASP A 458 -21.71 9.81 -3.16
C ASP A 458 -22.19 9.66 -4.60
N ILE A 459 -22.91 8.57 -4.92
CA ILE A 459 -23.53 8.39 -6.24
C ILE A 459 -24.54 9.51 -6.52
N TYR A 460 -25.42 9.81 -5.58
CA TYR A 460 -26.37 10.92 -5.75
C TYR A 460 -25.67 12.26 -5.86
N CYS A 461 -24.63 12.51 -5.06
CA CYS A 461 -23.82 13.72 -5.17
C CYS A 461 -23.25 13.90 -6.60
N ASN A 462 -22.64 12.85 -7.15
CA ASN A 462 -22.10 12.86 -8.50
C ASN A 462 -23.17 13.04 -9.58
N GLN A 463 -24.31 12.36 -9.45
CA GLN A 463 -25.46 12.58 -10.33
C GLN A 463 -25.99 14.02 -10.26
N GLY A 464 -25.93 14.64 -9.07
CA GLY A 464 -26.25 16.04 -8.85
C GLY A 464 -25.30 16.98 -9.59
N ILE A 465 -23.99 16.72 -9.52
CA ILE A 465 -22.95 17.52 -10.18
C ILE A 465 -23.06 17.47 -11.71
N ILE A 466 -23.29 16.30 -12.30
CA ILE A 466 -23.32 16.13 -13.77
C ILE A 466 -24.70 16.42 -14.39
N SER A 467 -25.70 16.74 -13.58
CA SER A 467 -27.06 16.96 -14.05
C SER A 467 -27.14 18.16 -15.00
N ASN A 468 -27.91 18.00 -16.09
CA ASN A 468 -28.07 19.02 -17.11
C ASN A 468 -28.99 20.19 -16.71
N THR A 469 -29.70 20.07 -15.59
CA THR A 469 -30.63 21.09 -15.07
C THR A 469 -30.51 21.15 -13.56
N TYR A 470 -30.72 22.34 -13.00
CA TYR A 470 -30.68 22.50 -11.55
C TYR A 470 -31.80 21.73 -10.84
N SER A 471 -32.99 21.62 -11.43
CA SER A 471 -34.09 20.84 -10.82
C SER A 471 -33.70 19.39 -10.56
N LYS A 472 -33.10 18.71 -11.56
CA LYS A 472 -32.55 17.35 -11.37
C LYS A 472 -31.40 17.34 -10.36
N SER A 473 -30.48 18.29 -10.48
CA SER A 473 -29.34 18.43 -9.57
C SER A 473 -29.79 18.53 -8.11
N TYR A 474 -30.77 19.40 -7.82
CA TYR A 474 -31.37 19.60 -6.52
C TYR A 474 -32.07 18.34 -5.99
N MET A 475 -32.79 17.59 -6.82
CA MET A 475 -33.40 16.33 -6.39
C MET A 475 -32.35 15.30 -5.97
N TYR A 476 -31.23 15.21 -6.70
CA TYR A 476 -30.14 14.32 -6.32
C TYR A 476 -29.41 14.77 -5.06
N PHE A 477 -29.11 16.07 -4.91
CA PHE A 477 -28.53 16.60 -3.67
C PHE A 477 -29.44 16.36 -2.47
N ARG A 478 -30.76 16.58 -2.59
CA ARG A 478 -31.70 16.20 -1.54
C ARG A 478 -31.62 14.73 -1.18
N ARG A 479 -31.57 13.82 -2.16
CA ARG A 479 -31.44 12.38 -1.88
C ARG A 479 -30.13 12.05 -1.15
N ALA A 480 -29.03 12.72 -1.51
CA ALA A 480 -27.77 12.57 -0.78
C ALA A 480 -27.90 13.04 0.68
N GLU A 481 -28.57 14.17 0.91
CA GLU A 481 -28.83 14.68 2.27
C GLU A 481 -29.73 13.74 3.09
N GLU A 482 -30.74 13.14 2.47
CA GLU A 482 -31.59 12.13 3.13
C GLU A 482 -30.81 10.87 3.53
N GLU A 483 -29.82 10.43 2.74
CA GLU A 483 -28.91 9.36 3.19
C GLU A 483 -28.10 9.77 4.41
N SER A 484 -27.58 11.01 4.43
CA SER A 484 -26.86 11.54 5.59
C SER A 484 -27.77 11.59 6.82
N SER A 485 -29.00 12.09 6.71
CA SER A 485 -29.96 12.12 7.82
C SER A 485 -30.30 10.72 8.32
N TYR A 486 -30.50 9.76 7.42
CA TYR A 486 -30.73 8.37 7.79
C TYR A 486 -29.52 7.78 8.54
N ILE A 487 -28.30 8.02 8.07
CA ILE A 487 -27.10 7.57 8.77
C ILE A 487 -27.02 8.19 10.17
N ASP A 488 -27.25 9.49 10.28
CA ASP A 488 -27.19 10.21 11.54
C ASP A 488 -28.18 9.65 12.59
N GLU A 489 -29.38 9.28 12.15
CA GLU A 489 -30.45 8.76 13.01
C GLU A 489 -30.25 7.28 13.39
N TYR A 490 -29.77 6.44 12.46
CA TYR A 490 -29.86 4.99 12.61
C TYR A 490 -28.53 4.24 12.72
N CYS A 491 -27.38 4.83 12.36
CA CYS A 491 -26.07 4.18 12.43
C CYS A 491 -25.32 4.54 13.73
N SER A 492 -24.72 3.53 14.39
CA SER A 492 -24.05 3.70 15.68
C SER A 492 -22.67 4.36 15.56
N ILE A 493 -21.89 3.97 14.55
CA ILE A 493 -20.52 4.46 14.34
C ILE A 493 -20.53 5.55 13.27
N LYS A 494 -19.94 6.69 13.59
CA LYS A 494 -19.72 7.82 12.67
C LYS A 494 -18.29 8.34 12.88
N ASP A 495 -17.46 8.23 11.86
CA ASP A 495 -16.06 8.63 11.89
C ASP A 495 -15.80 9.87 11.03
N GLU A 496 -14.52 10.23 10.89
CA GLU A 496 -14.08 11.39 10.11
C GLU A 496 -14.57 11.33 8.66
N ASP A 497 -14.50 10.16 8.03
CA ASP A 497 -14.79 10.00 6.60
C ASP A 497 -16.27 10.18 6.32
N TYR A 498 -17.15 9.63 7.17
CA TYR A 498 -18.58 9.91 7.09
C TYR A 498 -18.87 11.42 7.08
N TYR A 499 -18.35 12.16 8.06
CA TYR A 499 -18.58 13.60 8.13
C TYR A 499 -17.93 14.36 6.96
N CYS A 500 -16.78 13.91 6.47
CA CYS A 500 -16.17 14.48 5.27
C CYS A 500 -17.07 14.31 4.05
N GLU A 501 -17.66 13.13 3.81
CA GLU A 501 -18.57 12.94 2.68
C GLU A 501 -19.84 13.81 2.81
N CYS A 502 -20.42 13.91 4.01
CA CYS A 502 -21.55 14.83 4.25
C CYS A 502 -21.18 16.30 3.92
N GLY A 503 -20.00 16.75 4.37
CA GLY A 503 -19.51 18.08 4.07
C GLY A 503 -19.26 18.30 2.58
N LEU A 504 -18.77 17.27 1.87
CA LEU A 504 -18.55 17.30 0.42
C LEU A 504 -19.87 17.40 -0.37
N VAL A 505 -20.94 16.73 0.06
CA VAL A 505 -22.28 16.90 -0.55
C VAL A 505 -22.71 18.36 -0.50
N LYS A 506 -22.60 19.00 0.67
CA LYS A 506 -22.95 20.42 0.86
C LYS A 506 -22.07 21.33 0.02
N LEU A 507 -20.77 21.06 -0.04
CA LEU A 507 -19.81 21.81 -0.84
C LEU A 507 -20.10 21.69 -2.34
N ALA A 508 -20.38 20.48 -2.82
CA ALA A 508 -20.76 20.22 -4.21
C ALA A 508 -22.03 20.97 -4.61
N HIS A 509 -23.04 20.97 -3.74
CA HIS A 509 -24.26 21.73 -3.98
C HIS A 509 -23.99 23.24 -4.01
N ALA A 510 -23.18 23.76 -3.08
CA ALA A 510 -22.79 25.16 -3.04
C ALA A 510 -22.06 25.59 -4.32
N LEU A 511 -21.09 24.80 -4.79
CA LEU A 511 -20.33 25.08 -6.01
C LEU A 511 -21.17 24.96 -7.27
N THR A 512 -22.15 24.05 -7.28
CA THR A 512 -23.11 23.96 -8.38
C THR A 512 -23.89 25.27 -8.48
N ILE A 513 -24.49 25.76 -7.38
CA ILE A 513 -25.21 27.03 -7.37
C ILE A 513 -24.28 28.21 -7.72
N PHE A 514 -23.06 28.23 -7.18
CA PHE A 514 -22.07 29.27 -7.46
C PHE A 514 -21.74 29.38 -8.96
N ARG A 515 -21.50 28.25 -9.64
CA ARG A 515 -21.24 28.22 -11.09
C ARG A 515 -22.46 28.70 -11.88
N LEU A 516 -23.66 28.32 -11.46
CA LEU A 516 -24.90 28.78 -12.12
C LEU A 516 -25.12 30.30 -11.96
N LEU A 517 -24.80 30.84 -10.78
CA LEU A 517 -24.82 32.29 -10.56
C LEU A 517 -23.82 32.99 -11.48
N ARG A 518 -22.59 32.47 -11.58
CA ARG A 518 -21.55 33.02 -12.46
C ARG A 518 -21.93 33.06 -13.92
N HIS A 519 -22.48 31.98 -14.47
CA HIS A 519 -22.73 31.89 -15.91
C HIS A 519 -24.00 32.64 -16.34
N ASN A 520 -25.08 32.54 -15.56
CA ASN A 520 -26.41 32.99 -15.99
C ASN A 520 -27.09 33.94 -15.00
N ASN A 521 -26.36 34.56 -14.08
CA ASN A 521 -26.91 35.37 -12.98
C ASN A 521 -27.98 34.63 -12.15
N GLY A 522 -27.93 33.29 -12.11
CA GLY A 522 -28.92 32.44 -11.45
C GLY A 522 -30.27 32.35 -12.17
N VAL A 523 -30.35 32.78 -13.43
CA VAL A 523 -31.54 32.66 -14.27
C VAL A 523 -31.52 31.31 -14.99
N TYR A 524 -32.60 30.55 -14.83
CA TYR A 524 -32.84 29.27 -15.51
C TYR A 524 -34.21 29.31 -16.18
N GLU A 525 -34.33 28.72 -17.35
CA GLU A 525 -35.64 28.39 -17.92
C GLU A 525 -36.30 27.33 -17.03
N ASN A 526 -37.51 27.60 -16.54
CA ASN A 526 -38.37 26.69 -15.74
C ASN A 526 -37.98 26.45 -14.27
N LEU A 527 -37.75 27.50 -13.48
CA LEU A 527 -37.72 27.41 -12.00
C LEU A 527 -38.71 28.39 -11.35
N ASP A 528 -39.48 27.89 -10.38
CA ASP A 528 -40.31 28.69 -9.47
C ASP A 528 -39.46 29.38 -8.37
N GLU A 529 -38.21 28.93 -8.15
CA GLU A 529 -37.30 29.45 -7.12
C GLU A 529 -36.07 30.16 -7.70
N LYS A 530 -35.81 31.38 -7.22
CA LYS A 530 -34.65 32.19 -7.60
C LYS A 530 -33.43 31.85 -6.73
N LEU A 531 -32.39 31.28 -7.33
CA LEU A 531 -31.12 31.02 -6.64
C LEU A 531 -30.40 32.33 -6.26
N SER A 532 -29.71 32.32 -5.13
CA SER A 532 -29.05 33.52 -4.59
C SER A 532 -27.69 33.22 -3.95
N LYS A 533 -26.90 34.28 -3.74
CA LYS A 533 -25.62 34.21 -2.99
C LYS A 533 -25.82 33.64 -1.58
N ILE A 534 -27.00 33.87 -0.96
CA ILE A 534 -27.34 33.35 0.38
C ILE A 534 -27.33 31.82 0.38
N ASN A 535 -27.88 31.17 -0.65
CA ASN A 535 -27.90 29.70 -0.74
C ASN A 535 -26.48 29.13 -0.71
N VAL A 536 -25.56 29.73 -1.47
CA VAL A 536 -24.14 29.33 -1.50
C VAL A 536 -23.51 29.47 -0.11
N PHE A 537 -23.67 30.62 0.55
CA PHE A 537 -23.06 30.84 1.87
C PHE A 537 -23.63 29.94 2.96
N THR A 538 -24.92 29.60 2.91
CA THR A 538 -25.54 28.66 3.85
C THR A 538 -24.93 27.27 3.70
N LEU A 539 -24.88 26.74 2.47
CA LEU A 539 -24.32 25.42 2.19
C LEU A 539 -22.82 25.34 2.53
N LEU A 540 -22.04 26.40 2.27
CA LEU A 540 -20.63 26.45 2.68
C LEU A 540 -20.46 26.41 4.20
N LYS A 541 -21.34 27.08 4.97
CA LYS A 541 -21.32 27.00 6.44
C LYS A 541 -21.72 25.62 6.96
N GLU A 542 -22.71 24.98 6.34
CA GLU A 542 -23.08 23.60 6.67
C GLU A 542 -21.94 22.63 6.38
N SER A 543 -21.24 22.82 5.25
CA SER A 543 -20.04 22.05 4.91
C SER A 543 -18.93 22.21 5.96
N GLU A 544 -18.63 23.45 6.38
CA GLU A 544 -17.68 23.73 7.47
C GLU A 544 -18.06 23.02 8.78
N PHE A 545 -19.34 23.03 9.14
CA PHE A 545 -19.84 22.36 10.34
C PHE A 545 -19.57 20.84 10.31
N TYR A 546 -19.76 20.19 9.16
CA TYR A 546 -19.46 18.77 9.02
C TYR A 546 -17.95 18.49 9.12
N PHE A 547 -17.10 19.29 8.49
CA PHE A 547 -15.65 19.11 8.62
C PHE A 547 -15.15 19.35 10.05
N GLU A 548 -15.74 20.30 10.79
CA GLU A 548 -15.44 20.49 12.22
C GLU A 548 -15.85 19.28 13.07
N LYS A 549 -16.98 18.64 12.77
CA LYS A 549 -17.34 17.36 13.41
C LYS A 549 -16.34 16.26 13.09
N GLY A 550 -15.90 16.16 11.85
CA GLY A 550 -14.85 15.21 11.43
C GLY A 550 -13.57 15.37 12.24
N LEU A 551 -13.11 16.61 12.47
CA LEU A 551 -11.96 16.90 13.34
C LEU A 551 -12.13 16.44 14.79
N THR A 552 -13.36 16.42 15.30
CA THR A 552 -13.64 16.03 16.70
C THR A 552 -13.60 14.51 16.88
N CYS A 553 -13.92 13.75 15.83
CA CYS A 553 -14.02 12.30 15.88
C CYS A 553 -12.72 11.57 15.51
N SER A 554 -11.75 12.25 14.91
CA SER A 554 -10.49 11.65 14.44
C SER A 554 -9.27 12.12 15.25
N PRO A 555 -8.35 11.21 15.62
CA PRO A 555 -7.12 11.56 16.33
C PRO A 555 -6.18 12.56 15.62
N SER A 556 -6.18 12.60 14.28
CA SER A 556 -5.30 13.45 13.47
C SER A 556 -6.04 14.51 12.65
N GLY A 557 -7.30 14.25 12.29
CA GLY A 557 -8.16 15.14 11.51
C GLY A 557 -7.64 15.47 10.11
N THR A 558 -6.75 14.65 9.54
CA THR A 558 -5.94 15.04 8.36
C THR A 558 -6.80 15.36 7.13
N ARG A 559 -7.92 14.66 6.90
CA ARG A 559 -8.78 14.93 5.76
C ARG A 559 -9.71 16.11 6.03
N SER A 560 -10.30 16.14 7.23
CA SER A 560 -11.21 17.19 7.66
C SER A 560 -10.52 18.56 7.72
N ILE A 561 -9.28 18.65 8.22
CA ILE A 561 -8.54 19.91 8.29
C ILE A 561 -8.28 20.48 6.90
N TYR A 562 -7.93 19.62 5.94
CA TYR A 562 -7.67 20.01 4.56
C TYR A 562 -8.95 20.56 3.90
N LEU A 563 -10.08 19.84 4.04
CA LEU A 563 -11.36 20.26 3.47
C LEU A 563 -11.90 21.53 4.14
N LEU A 564 -11.69 21.67 5.45
CA LEU A 564 -12.06 22.86 6.21
C LEU A 564 -11.24 24.09 5.80
N LEU A 565 -9.92 23.93 5.63
CA LEU A 565 -9.01 24.97 5.13
C LEU A 565 -9.50 25.51 3.80
N CYS A 566 -9.69 24.61 2.84
CA CYS A 566 -10.22 24.91 1.51
C CYS A 566 -11.56 25.68 1.62
N THR A 567 -12.57 25.07 2.24
CA THR A 567 -13.94 25.61 2.28
C THR A 567 -14.00 26.97 2.96
N ARG A 568 -13.34 27.15 4.10
CA ARG A 568 -13.28 28.43 4.82
C ARG A 568 -12.60 29.51 4.01
N SER A 569 -11.48 29.20 3.36
CA SER A 569 -10.76 30.17 2.53
C SER A 569 -11.59 30.59 1.32
N PHE A 570 -12.21 29.64 0.63
CA PHE A 570 -13.10 29.94 -0.49
C PHE A 570 -14.29 30.80 -0.08
N ARG A 571 -14.96 30.45 1.04
CA ARG A 571 -16.09 31.25 1.57
C ARG A 571 -15.66 32.68 1.91
N ARG A 572 -14.51 32.85 2.57
CA ARG A 572 -13.95 34.17 2.89
C ARG A 572 -13.62 34.95 1.61
N LEU A 573 -13.02 34.30 0.61
CA LEU A 573 -12.66 34.90 -0.67
C LEU A 573 -13.88 35.47 -1.40
N ILE A 574 -14.90 34.64 -1.64
CA ILE A 574 -16.10 35.08 -2.38
C ILE A 574 -16.96 36.08 -1.62
N SER A 575 -16.81 36.17 -0.29
CA SER A 575 -17.47 37.20 0.52
C SER A 575 -16.86 38.60 0.35
N LYS A 576 -15.59 38.69 -0.07
CA LYS A 576 -14.88 39.96 -0.24
C LYS A 576 -15.13 40.60 -1.61
N ASN A 577 -15.43 39.79 -2.63
CA ASN A 577 -15.60 40.28 -3.99
C ASN A 577 -16.85 39.70 -4.66
N GLY A 578 -17.89 40.52 -4.74
CA GLY A 578 -19.17 40.14 -5.34
C GLY A 578 -19.10 39.82 -6.83
N ILE A 579 -18.08 40.34 -7.54
CA ILE A 579 -17.89 40.13 -8.99
C ILE A 579 -17.68 38.66 -9.33
N TYR A 580 -17.18 37.87 -8.38
CA TYR A 580 -16.96 36.44 -8.55
C TYR A 580 -18.26 35.66 -8.74
N PHE A 581 -19.43 36.25 -8.49
CA PHE A 581 -20.73 35.64 -8.77
C PHE A 581 -21.35 36.09 -10.09
N GLU A 582 -20.80 37.11 -10.76
CA GLU A 582 -21.48 37.85 -11.83
C GLU A 582 -20.81 37.67 -13.19
N ASN A 583 -19.55 37.23 -13.21
CA ASN A 583 -18.80 37.08 -14.46
C ASN A 583 -18.02 35.75 -14.46
N PRO A 584 -18.29 34.82 -15.39
CA PRO A 584 -17.59 33.55 -15.47
C PRO A 584 -16.13 33.71 -15.95
N ASP A 585 -15.81 34.77 -16.68
CA ASP A 585 -14.47 35.04 -17.23
C ASP A 585 -13.50 35.63 -16.20
N VAL A 586 -13.99 36.11 -15.05
CA VAL A 586 -13.13 36.62 -13.98
C VAL A 586 -12.47 35.47 -13.25
N MET A 587 -11.16 35.32 -13.41
CA MET A 587 -10.37 34.33 -12.67
C MET A 587 -10.46 34.55 -11.15
N LEU A 588 -10.56 33.47 -10.39
CA LEU A 588 -10.52 33.50 -8.93
C LEU A 588 -9.06 33.60 -8.46
N THR A 589 -8.69 34.76 -7.93
CA THR A 589 -7.37 35.01 -7.33
C THR A 589 -7.52 35.40 -5.87
N ASP A 590 -6.44 35.27 -5.09
CA ASP A 590 -6.40 35.66 -3.66
C ASP A 590 -5.51 36.90 -3.44
N PRO A 591 -5.95 38.10 -3.84
CA PRO A 591 -5.17 39.33 -3.67
C PRO A 591 -5.07 39.80 -2.20
N TYR A 592 -5.75 39.11 -1.28
CA TYR A 592 -5.85 39.50 0.13
C TYR A 592 -5.21 38.47 1.08
N ASP A 593 -4.42 37.52 0.57
CA ASP A 593 -3.75 36.47 1.35
C ASP A 593 -4.70 35.65 2.26
N ILE A 594 -5.98 35.52 1.87
CA ILE A 594 -7.02 34.85 2.67
C ILE A 594 -6.65 33.40 2.96
N PHE A 595 -6.09 32.68 1.99
CA PHE A 595 -5.69 31.28 2.16
C PHE A 595 -4.55 31.15 3.17
N LYS A 596 -3.55 32.02 3.07
CA LYS A 596 -2.41 32.05 3.99
C LYS A 596 -2.84 32.38 5.41
N GLU A 597 -3.69 33.38 5.60
CA GLU A 597 -4.19 33.75 6.94
C GLU A 597 -5.09 32.67 7.54
N THR A 598 -5.97 32.06 6.74
CA THR A 598 -6.78 30.92 7.19
C THR A 598 -5.91 29.72 7.60
N GLY A 599 -4.85 29.44 6.80
CA GLY A 599 -3.83 28.45 7.11
C GLY A 599 -3.16 28.72 8.46
N LYS A 600 -2.63 29.92 8.65
CA LYS A 600 -1.99 30.32 9.92
C LYS A 600 -2.92 30.13 11.11
N GLU A 601 -4.17 30.58 11.03
CA GLU A 601 -5.16 30.43 12.10
C GLU A 601 -5.33 28.96 12.50
N LEU A 602 -5.59 28.07 11.53
CA LEU A 602 -5.82 26.66 11.80
C LEU A 602 -4.55 25.91 12.23
N PHE A 603 -3.39 26.23 11.66
CA PHE A 603 -2.13 25.62 12.05
C PHE A 603 -1.63 26.08 13.43
N HIS A 604 -1.97 27.30 13.85
CA HIS A 604 -1.78 27.74 15.24
C HIS A 604 -2.66 26.93 16.19
N LEU A 605 -3.94 26.74 15.86
CA LEU A 605 -4.85 25.93 16.68
C LEU A 605 -4.41 24.45 16.77
N ALA A 606 -3.87 23.90 15.69
CA ALA A 606 -3.32 22.55 15.66
C ALA A 606 -1.95 22.43 16.35
N GLY A 607 -1.34 23.54 16.79
CA GLY A 607 -0.01 23.57 17.40
C GLY A 607 1.16 23.35 16.44
N TRP A 608 0.93 23.46 15.13
CA TRP A 608 1.96 23.32 14.08
C TRP A 608 2.74 24.62 13.87
N ILE A 609 2.13 25.77 14.19
CA ILE A 609 2.81 27.05 14.32
C ILE A 609 2.77 27.44 15.79
N ARG A 610 3.94 27.68 16.39
CA ARG A 610 4.06 27.99 17.82
C ARG A 610 4.80 29.30 18.03
N ASP A 611 4.35 30.09 18.99
CA ASP A 611 4.92 31.42 19.24
C ASP A 611 6.22 31.43 20.02
N ASP A 612 6.54 30.32 20.68
CA ASP A 612 7.77 30.14 21.45
C ASP A 612 9.01 29.81 20.59
N LEU A 613 8.83 29.55 19.29
CA LEU A 613 9.90 29.22 18.35
C LEU A 613 10.38 30.45 17.57
N SER A 614 11.67 30.50 17.20
CA SER A 614 12.17 31.52 16.27
C SER A 614 11.58 31.34 14.86
N PRO A 615 11.58 32.36 13.98
CA PRO A 615 11.01 32.24 12.63
C PRO A 615 11.50 31.03 11.82
N ASP A 616 12.80 30.76 11.83
CA ASP A 616 13.39 29.60 11.12
C ASP A 616 12.96 28.27 11.74
N GLN A 617 12.87 28.22 13.08
CA GLN A 617 12.39 27.05 13.80
C GLN A 617 10.90 26.80 13.56
N LYS A 618 10.07 27.85 13.51
CA LYS A 618 8.63 27.75 13.16
C LYS A 618 8.48 27.13 11.77
N PHE A 619 9.24 27.62 10.80
CA PHE A 619 9.19 27.12 9.42
C PHE A 619 9.61 25.64 9.33
N SER A 620 10.75 25.29 9.93
CA SER A 620 11.22 23.89 9.95
C SER A 620 10.26 22.95 10.68
N PHE A 621 9.71 23.38 11.80
CA PHE A 621 8.75 22.59 12.58
C PHE A 621 7.43 22.37 11.82
N PHE A 622 6.90 23.42 11.18
CA PHE A 622 5.73 23.30 10.31
C PHE A 622 5.94 22.25 9.23
N HIS A 623 7.08 22.29 8.53
CA HIS A 623 7.39 21.32 7.47
C HIS A 623 7.49 19.89 8.00
N GLN A 624 8.09 19.68 9.17
CA GLN A 624 8.13 18.34 9.79
C GLN A 624 6.73 17.81 10.10
N MET A 625 5.85 18.65 10.64
CA MET A 625 4.47 18.28 10.93
C MET A 625 3.66 18.01 9.67
N ALA A 626 3.80 18.86 8.65
CA ALA A 626 3.16 18.70 7.35
C ALA A 626 3.62 17.40 6.65
N ASP A 627 4.93 17.12 6.61
CA ASP A 627 5.45 15.89 6.02
C ASP A 627 4.97 14.65 6.80
N LYS A 628 4.86 14.72 8.14
CA LYS A 628 4.30 13.63 8.96
C LYS A 628 2.83 13.38 8.65
N ALA A 629 2.00 14.42 8.53
CA ALA A 629 0.59 14.29 8.19
C ALA A 629 0.39 13.74 6.76
N ILE A 630 1.17 14.23 5.80
CA ILE A 630 1.19 13.73 4.43
C ILE A 630 1.58 12.25 4.40
N GLN A 631 2.63 11.84 5.12
CA GLN A 631 3.05 10.44 5.20
C GLN A 631 1.97 9.56 5.85
N LEU A 632 1.32 10.02 6.92
CA LEU A 632 0.25 9.28 7.58
C LEU A 632 -0.92 9.02 6.61
N HIS A 633 -1.39 10.06 5.92
CA HIS A 633 -2.45 9.91 4.91
C HIS A 633 -2.02 9.08 3.71
N ARG A 634 -0.75 9.20 3.28
CA ARG A 634 -0.22 8.41 2.17
C ARG A 634 -0.20 6.92 2.52
N HIS A 635 0.17 6.58 3.75
CA HIS A 635 0.21 5.20 4.19
C HIS A 635 -1.17 4.58 4.33
N SER A 636 -2.24 5.37 4.52
CA SER A 636 -3.62 4.88 4.63
C SER A 636 -4.35 4.71 3.30
N ASN A 637 -3.76 5.13 2.17
CA ASN A 637 -4.39 5.11 0.85
C ASN A 637 -3.71 4.11 -0.13
N PHE A 638 -4.46 3.10 -0.57
CA PHE A 638 -4.07 2.17 -1.64
C PHE A 638 -4.86 2.34 -2.94
N LEU A 639 -5.98 3.06 -2.93
CA LEU A 639 -6.87 3.12 -4.07
C LEU A 639 -6.23 3.88 -5.23
N ARG A 640 -5.94 3.18 -6.33
CA ARG A 640 -5.33 3.77 -7.52
C ARG A 640 -6.13 4.97 -8.06
N SER A 641 -7.45 4.92 -7.98
CA SER A 641 -8.34 6.01 -8.42
C SER A 641 -8.41 7.21 -7.47
N PHE A 642 -7.77 7.16 -6.30
CA PHE A 642 -7.68 8.29 -5.37
C PHE A 642 -6.25 8.84 -5.22
N ILE A 643 -5.23 8.07 -5.58
CA ILE A 643 -3.81 8.48 -5.53
C ILE A 643 -3.53 9.76 -6.36
N PRO A 644 -3.97 9.90 -7.63
CA PRO A 644 -3.73 11.12 -8.41
C PRO A 644 -4.23 12.36 -7.68
N ASN A 645 -5.45 12.28 -7.14
CA ASN A 645 -6.05 13.36 -6.39
C ASN A 645 -5.31 13.65 -5.09
N THR A 646 -4.89 12.62 -4.36
CA THR A 646 -4.13 12.79 -3.10
C THR A 646 -2.83 13.55 -3.33
N LEU A 647 -2.10 13.27 -4.42
CA LEU A 647 -0.90 14.01 -4.81
C LEU A 647 -1.21 15.48 -5.15
N PHE A 648 -2.31 15.73 -5.85
CA PHE A 648 -2.81 17.08 -6.09
C PHE A 648 -3.17 17.80 -4.78
N CYS A 649 -3.85 17.14 -3.83
CA CYS A 649 -4.17 17.70 -2.52
C CYS A 649 -2.91 18.09 -1.74
N TYR A 650 -1.84 17.29 -1.81
CA TYR A 650 -0.56 17.62 -1.16
C TYR A 650 0.09 18.86 -1.78
N ALA A 651 0.03 18.98 -3.11
CA ALA A 651 0.46 20.18 -3.82
C ALA A 651 -0.33 21.41 -3.38
N VAL A 652 -1.66 21.33 -3.35
CA VAL A 652 -2.56 22.40 -2.86
C VAL A 652 -2.25 22.75 -1.40
N PHE A 653 -2.13 21.75 -0.53
CA PHE A 653 -1.93 21.95 0.91
C PHE A 653 -0.67 22.77 1.19
N ILE A 654 0.43 22.46 0.50
CA ILE A 654 1.69 23.18 0.67
C ILE A 654 1.68 24.51 -0.11
N TRP A 655 1.18 24.56 -1.35
CA TRP A 655 1.19 25.80 -2.14
C TRP A 655 0.28 26.89 -1.56
N ASP A 656 -0.97 26.53 -1.26
CA ASP A 656 -2.01 27.52 -0.98
C ASP A 656 -1.94 28.02 0.47
N PHE A 657 -1.50 27.16 1.41
CA PHE A 657 -1.59 27.42 2.86
C PHE A 657 -0.24 27.55 3.59
N CYS A 658 0.88 27.18 2.97
CA CYS A 658 2.18 27.29 3.64
C CYS A 658 2.54 28.77 3.91
N PRO A 659 3.12 29.11 5.07
CA PRO A 659 3.49 30.49 5.39
C PRO A 659 4.51 31.12 4.42
N ALA A 660 5.35 30.31 3.76
CA ALA A 660 6.32 30.77 2.77
C ALA A 660 6.62 29.66 1.74
N ILE A 661 6.79 30.06 0.48
CA ILE A 661 7.19 29.17 -0.61
C ILE A 661 8.67 29.41 -0.94
N THR A 662 9.46 28.33 -0.93
CA THR A 662 10.86 28.33 -1.38
C THR A 662 10.97 27.65 -2.75
N PRO A 663 12.07 27.86 -3.49
CA PRO A 663 12.28 27.17 -4.78
C PRO A 663 12.24 25.64 -4.66
N GLU A 664 12.78 25.09 -3.56
CA GLU A 664 12.73 23.64 -3.28
C GLU A 664 11.30 23.13 -3.11
N ILE A 665 10.45 23.90 -2.42
CA ILE A 665 9.02 23.58 -2.26
C ILE A 665 8.32 23.62 -3.61
N ALA A 666 8.57 24.64 -4.44
CA ALA A 666 7.98 24.74 -5.77
C ALA A 666 8.35 23.54 -6.65
N ILE A 667 9.63 23.11 -6.65
CA ILE A 667 10.10 21.92 -7.37
C ILE A 667 9.41 20.65 -6.85
N LYS A 668 9.28 20.51 -5.52
CA LYS A 668 8.57 19.37 -4.89
C LYS A 668 7.10 19.31 -5.31
N ILE A 669 6.44 20.45 -5.39
CA ILE A 669 5.04 20.59 -5.81
C ILE A 669 4.87 20.21 -7.28
N ILE A 670 5.70 20.75 -8.17
CA ILE A 670 5.69 20.39 -9.60
C ILE A 670 5.91 18.89 -9.78
N LYS A 671 6.84 18.30 -9.03
CA LYS A 671 7.07 16.85 -9.05
C LYS A 671 5.82 16.06 -8.67
N TRP A 672 5.12 16.44 -7.60
CA TRP A 672 3.86 15.78 -7.21
C TRP A 672 2.76 15.94 -8.27
N LEU A 673 2.67 17.09 -8.94
CA LEU A 673 1.72 17.30 -10.04
C LEU A 673 2.05 16.41 -11.25
N TYR A 674 3.33 16.26 -11.61
CA TYR A 674 3.74 15.33 -12.66
C TYR A 674 3.47 13.86 -12.29
N GLU A 675 3.73 13.46 -11.03
CA GLU A 675 3.39 12.13 -10.53
C GLU A 675 1.87 11.89 -10.54
N SER A 676 1.08 12.90 -10.17
CA SER A 676 -0.39 12.88 -10.24
C SER A 676 -0.87 12.67 -11.68
N ARG A 677 -0.29 13.41 -12.64
CA ARG A 677 -0.59 13.26 -14.06
C ARG A 677 -0.28 11.85 -14.56
N LYS A 678 0.92 11.33 -14.29
CA LYS A 678 1.31 9.98 -14.70
C LYS A 678 0.36 8.92 -14.13
N ALA A 679 0.02 9.02 -12.84
CA ALA A 679 -0.92 8.10 -12.22
C ALA A 679 -2.32 8.16 -12.85
N SER A 680 -2.77 9.35 -13.30
CA SER A 680 -4.05 9.49 -14.02
C SER A 680 -4.04 8.79 -15.40
N GLU A 681 -2.93 8.84 -16.13
CA GLU A 681 -2.79 8.21 -17.45
C GLU A 681 -2.89 6.68 -17.36
N GLU A 682 -2.37 6.07 -16.29
CA GLU A 682 -2.46 4.62 -16.04
C GLU A 682 -3.89 4.14 -15.80
N LEU A 683 -4.75 4.99 -15.23
CA LEU A 683 -6.16 4.69 -14.98
C LEU A 683 -7.02 4.82 -16.24
N TRP A 684 -6.65 5.76 -17.12
CA TRP A 684 -7.32 5.92 -18.40
C TRP A 684 -7.27 4.62 -19.22
N ALA A 685 -6.14 3.93 -19.21
CA ALA A 685 -5.97 2.64 -19.89
C ALA A 685 -6.88 1.51 -19.35
N GLN A 686 -7.43 1.66 -18.14
CA GLN A 686 -8.30 0.68 -17.48
C GLN A 686 -9.78 1.10 -17.45
N ASP A 687 -10.14 2.18 -18.15
CA ASP A 687 -11.48 2.79 -18.10
C ASP A 687 -11.94 3.12 -16.66
N LEU A 688 -11.01 3.62 -15.84
CA LEU A 688 -11.27 4.02 -14.46
C LEU A 688 -11.22 5.54 -14.32
N SER A 689 -12.22 6.06 -13.64
CA SER A 689 -12.28 7.47 -13.23
C SER A 689 -11.49 7.72 -11.95
N ILE A 690 -11.33 8.99 -11.61
CA ILE A 690 -10.58 9.50 -10.48
C ILE A 690 -11.54 10.20 -9.53
N PHE A 691 -11.46 9.90 -8.24
CA PHE A 691 -12.10 10.74 -7.23
C PHE A 691 -11.29 12.04 -7.13
N SER A 692 -11.86 13.15 -7.56
CA SER A 692 -11.17 14.40 -7.86
C SER A 692 -11.78 15.56 -7.10
N ILE A 693 -10.93 16.36 -6.46
CA ILE A 693 -11.29 17.65 -5.89
C ILE A 693 -10.61 18.81 -6.63
N THR A 694 -10.14 18.59 -7.86
CA THR A 694 -9.56 19.68 -8.69
C THR A 694 -10.54 20.81 -8.96
N ARG A 695 -11.85 20.52 -8.86
CA ARG A 695 -12.98 21.47 -8.92
C ARG A 695 -13.60 21.79 -7.55
N PHE A 696 -12.91 21.40 -6.48
CA PHE A 696 -13.20 21.73 -5.08
C PHE A 696 -14.40 21.03 -4.43
N ASN A 697 -15.16 20.19 -5.14
CA ASN A 697 -16.37 19.54 -4.62
C ASN A 697 -16.32 18.02 -4.40
N GLY A 698 -15.27 17.32 -4.85
CA GLY A 698 -15.25 15.85 -4.77
C GLY A 698 -16.19 15.23 -5.80
N GLU A 699 -15.67 14.90 -6.98
CA GLU A 699 -16.43 14.26 -8.06
C GLU A 699 -15.64 13.09 -8.66
N ILE A 700 -16.34 12.10 -9.20
CA ILE A 700 -15.77 11.05 -10.04
C ILE A 700 -15.56 11.61 -11.44
N MET A 701 -14.32 11.99 -11.69
CA MET A 701 -13.88 12.66 -12.90
C MET A 701 -13.20 11.68 -13.85
N LYS A 702 -13.45 11.81 -15.15
CA LYS A 702 -12.70 11.03 -16.15
C LYS A 702 -11.21 11.40 -16.11
N ALA A 703 -10.36 10.41 -16.34
CA ALA A 703 -8.91 10.56 -16.23
C ALA A 703 -8.36 11.66 -17.17
N ASP A 704 -8.86 11.75 -18.40
CA ASP A 704 -8.47 12.76 -19.39
C ASP A 704 -8.77 14.20 -18.94
N ILE A 705 -9.96 14.43 -18.37
CA ILE A 705 -10.37 15.73 -17.82
C ILE A 705 -9.46 16.10 -16.64
N PHE A 706 -9.17 15.12 -15.77
CA PHE A 706 -8.25 15.33 -14.65
C PHE A 706 -6.84 15.71 -15.14
N THR A 707 -6.30 14.98 -16.11
CA THR A 707 -4.99 15.28 -16.73
C THR A 707 -4.96 16.69 -17.29
N GLN A 708 -6.03 17.15 -17.96
CA GLN A 708 -6.14 18.52 -18.47
C GLN A 708 -6.08 19.56 -17.35
N HIS A 709 -6.81 19.35 -16.25
CA HIS A 709 -6.75 20.24 -15.09
C HIS A 709 -5.35 20.33 -14.49
N ILE A 710 -4.66 19.19 -14.33
CA ILE A 710 -3.29 19.16 -13.80
C ILE A 710 -2.31 19.87 -14.74
N ASN A 711 -2.40 19.64 -16.05
CA ASN A 711 -1.55 20.33 -17.04
C ASN A 711 -1.79 21.85 -17.02
N LYS A 712 -3.04 22.30 -16.88
CA LYS A 712 -3.36 23.73 -16.73
C LYS A 712 -2.64 24.33 -15.51
N ILE A 713 -2.65 23.62 -14.39
CA ILE A 713 -1.98 24.06 -13.15
C ILE A 713 -0.46 24.10 -13.33
N ILE A 714 0.14 23.03 -13.87
CA ILE A 714 1.59 22.96 -14.13
C ILE A 714 2.03 24.14 -15.00
N ASN A 715 1.34 24.38 -16.12
CA ASN A 715 1.66 25.46 -17.04
C ASN A 715 1.60 26.84 -16.35
N GLN A 716 0.62 27.06 -15.47
CA GLN A 716 0.52 28.32 -14.71
C GLN A 716 1.70 28.51 -13.76
N ILE A 717 2.08 27.46 -13.01
CA ILE A 717 3.23 27.52 -12.11
C ILE A 717 4.53 27.75 -12.89
N GLU A 718 4.75 26.99 -13.97
CA GLU A 718 5.97 27.09 -14.78
C GLU A 718 6.13 28.46 -15.43
N THR A 719 5.04 29.03 -15.99
CA THR A 719 5.06 30.39 -16.57
C THR A 719 5.48 31.43 -15.53
N MET A 720 4.93 31.36 -14.32
CA MET A 720 5.26 32.30 -13.24
C MET A 720 6.67 32.11 -12.68
N LEU A 721 7.19 30.88 -12.69
CA LEU A 721 8.55 30.59 -12.26
C LEU A 721 9.59 31.00 -13.32
N ASP A 722 9.31 30.89 -14.62
CA ASP A 722 10.20 31.35 -15.69
C ASP A 722 10.28 32.88 -15.79
N GLU A 723 9.18 33.57 -15.46
CA GLU A 723 9.16 35.03 -15.28
C GLU A 723 9.95 35.48 -14.04
N SER A 724 10.18 34.58 -13.08
CA SER A 724 11.03 34.82 -11.92
C SER A 724 12.46 34.33 -12.19
N GLU A 725 13.52 35.10 -11.87
CA GLU A 725 14.93 34.68 -12.11
C GLU A 725 15.40 33.40 -11.35
N ILE A 726 14.48 32.69 -10.69
CA ILE A 726 14.71 31.73 -9.62
C ILE A 726 15.25 30.39 -10.13
N LEU A 727 14.81 29.92 -11.31
CA LEU A 727 15.29 28.67 -11.91
C LEU A 727 16.68 28.80 -12.56
N LYS A 728 17.09 30.03 -12.92
CA LYS A 728 18.41 30.29 -13.54
C LYS A 728 19.53 30.40 -12.51
N SER A 729 19.24 30.79 -11.28
CA SER A 729 20.24 30.91 -10.22
C SER A 729 20.42 29.60 -9.43
N LYS A 730 21.20 28.65 -9.95
CA LYS A 730 21.64 27.44 -9.21
C LYS A 730 22.44 27.71 -7.91
N LYS A 731 22.55 28.97 -7.45
CA LYS A 731 23.50 29.42 -6.42
C LYS A 731 22.88 30.00 -5.14
N ASN A 732 21.56 30.15 -5.01
CA ASN A 732 20.97 30.66 -3.76
C ASN A 732 19.62 29.99 -3.42
N TYR A 733 19.68 28.78 -2.85
CA TYR A 733 18.51 27.97 -2.47
C TYR A 733 17.75 28.49 -1.23
N GLN A 734 18.25 29.53 -0.55
CA GLN A 734 17.71 30.01 0.74
C GLN A 734 16.86 31.29 0.67
N LYS A 735 16.72 31.94 -0.50
CA LYS A 735 15.93 33.19 -0.59
C LYS A 735 14.46 32.87 -0.86
N TRP A 736 13.57 33.41 -0.02
CA TRP A 736 12.12 33.28 -0.19
C TRP A 736 11.69 33.86 -1.54
N ILE A 737 10.68 33.24 -2.16
CA ILE A 737 10.05 33.79 -3.36
C ILE A 737 9.21 34.99 -2.94
N THR A 738 9.58 36.21 -3.35
CA THR A 738 8.88 37.46 -2.99
C THR A 738 8.02 38.04 -4.11
N ASN A 739 7.78 37.28 -5.19
CA ASN A 739 6.92 37.74 -6.29
C ASN A 739 5.46 37.76 -5.81
N SER A 740 4.84 38.95 -5.75
CA SER A 740 3.46 39.13 -5.27
C SER A 740 2.43 38.37 -6.11
N GLN A 741 2.67 38.23 -7.43
CA GLN A 741 1.76 37.49 -8.31
C GLN A 741 1.71 36.00 -7.95
N LEU A 742 2.83 35.42 -7.53
CA LEU A 742 2.92 34.01 -7.09
C LEU A 742 2.06 33.72 -5.86
N PHE A 743 1.80 34.72 -5.00
CA PHE A 743 0.95 34.56 -3.83
C PHE A 743 -0.55 34.63 -4.15
N GLU A 744 -0.94 35.29 -5.25
CA GLU A 744 -2.34 35.40 -5.67
C GLU A 744 -2.88 34.12 -6.31
N LEU A 745 -2.01 33.31 -6.93
CA LEU A 745 -2.38 32.01 -7.52
C LEU A 745 -2.62 30.97 -6.43
N LYS A 746 -3.83 30.43 -6.37
CA LYS A 746 -4.20 29.29 -5.53
C LYS A 746 -4.57 28.10 -6.38
N LEU A 747 -3.86 26.98 -6.21
CA LEU A 747 -4.00 25.80 -7.06
C LEU A 747 -5.41 25.22 -6.99
N CYS A 748 -6.06 25.29 -5.83
CA CYS A 748 -7.43 24.80 -5.66
C CYS A 748 -8.50 25.62 -6.41
N LEU A 749 -8.18 26.85 -6.83
CA LEU A 749 -9.12 27.75 -7.51
C LEU A 749 -9.04 27.68 -9.05
N VAL A 750 -7.99 27.06 -9.60
CA VAL A 750 -7.66 27.13 -11.03
C VAL A 750 -8.73 26.54 -11.96
N ASN A 751 -9.49 25.54 -11.48
CA ASN A 751 -10.48 24.82 -12.28
C ASN A 751 -11.92 24.98 -11.77
N ILE A 752 -12.17 25.95 -10.89
CA ILE A 752 -13.52 26.33 -10.44
C ILE A 752 -14.15 27.26 -11.48
#